data_AF-A0A1Y1JI93-F1
#
_entry.id   AF-A0A1Y1JI93-F1
#
_cell.length_a   1.000
_cell.length_b   1.000
_cell.length_c   1.000
_cell.angle_alpha   90.00
_cell.angle_beta   90.00
_cell.angle_gamma   90.00
#
_symmetry.space_group_name_H-M   'P 1'
#
loop_
_entity.id
_entity.type
_entity.pdbx_description
1 polymer ?
#
loop_
_entity_poly.entity_id
_entity_poly.type
_entity_poly.pdbx_seq_one_letter_code
_entity_poly.pdbx_strand_id
1 'polypeptide(L)'
;MKDILMKNILEKNLAAKNLFRKNGTLKRLYCQAAEKSIKEDKTDSIINYKMVLGLKKIDISNLSSLCRDFHNIFRIDKYQLLKYTNDILPFVKYLRTSEIVMILHHYAFINYHNFHFYDNVWNQIIDKLHDIDCKELALIIYSMGKIKYVNNDMISFFEKEIKNWVTRFTGRDCSLILKGMKCLNYNNEQIYSLIYDRILAISDNLNILDICIILNTHSKSKNINLHLFETLLQKSLTFYSVLNEQCIGSLLWSVSNANIKSEKYFSLLALRLRLLMHAKYVKEGKLVQSDSFGEHCSNETNIISPDRNVRSDNKLPDESKKGFLKNENHINDRISSDDMNYEDEKINSSGNLVNLEDDLIENNIEPEGRSMANDISNHLDNLNFRLTSPTACKYENVIPSIIYSYGKQKTYMKHNIYVDKNLYNHIVNSYNVECGINNSPQETVYLFDISRKFLKDKNIFDNIKDNHKKNKLRKYQNKKFYQDIIYIINNYLPFFLSNIHYNDLKNVLFGIAKIEMSLNKKVLNDIFELIVIYVKRNLYKSYEIINLSRSLSLLPHVKPDLWICILDCYKNNFISNTSVKNNCYLFYIFSFVKKGLGNSNFHLHLIQHINEKVTHFCKDDIIHLIKGLINLHYYHNELVKNISNFVQKNYELFNLIDIVYILKYFTSMSLRDENVFSLFALTIKKHNTRCNYEVISTIASFYLEMDITPKAIKDILMEERKSREKIFTTEEIHCDDE
;
A
#
# COMPACT_ATOMS: atom_id res chain seq x y z
N MET A 1 -48.67 21.35 -9.94
CA MET A 1 -47.65 22.20 -9.23
C MET A 1 -46.44 21.41 -8.72
N LYS A 2 -46.51 20.08 -8.51
CA LYS A 2 -45.32 19.24 -8.24
C LYS A 2 -44.48 18.89 -9.49
N ASP A 3 -45.07 18.89 -10.69
CA ASP A 3 -44.34 18.56 -11.93
C ASP A 3 -43.54 19.75 -12.53
N ILE A 4 -43.83 20.97 -12.09
CA ILE A 4 -43.07 22.17 -12.50
C ILE A 4 -41.80 22.33 -11.62
N LEU A 5 -41.80 21.76 -10.41
CA LEU A 5 -40.64 21.82 -9.52
C LEU A 5 -39.57 20.77 -9.86
N MET A 6 -39.94 19.60 -10.38
CA MET A 6 -39.01 18.56 -10.85
C MET A 6 -38.25 18.99 -12.12
N LYS A 7 -38.89 19.77 -13.00
CA LYS A 7 -38.28 20.27 -14.24
C LYS A 7 -37.23 21.37 -13.99
N ASN A 8 -37.47 22.24 -13.00
CA ASN A 8 -36.53 23.30 -12.61
C ASN A 8 -35.30 22.82 -11.81
N ILE A 9 -35.34 21.60 -11.25
CA ILE A 9 -34.20 20.98 -10.55
C ILE A 9 -33.29 20.21 -11.53
N LEU A 10 -33.83 19.64 -12.60
CA LEU A 10 -33.02 18.99 -13.65
C LEU A 10 -32.27 19.99 -14.54
N GLU A 11 -32.84 21.17 -14.80
CA GLU A 11 -32.20 22.18 -15.67
C GLU A 11 -31.10 23.00 -14.98
N LYS A 12 -31.04 23.03 -13.64
CA LYS A 12 -29.98 23.73 -12.89
C LYS A 12 -28.70 22.94 -12.67
N ASN A 13 -28.69 21.62 -12.89
CA ASN A 13 -27.51 20.77 -12.67
C ASN A 13 -26.70 20.45 -13.94
N LEU A 14 -27.06 21.00 -15.10
CA LEU A 14 -26.34 20.84 -16.38
C LEU A 14 -25.41 22.03 -16.72
N ALA A 15 -25.18 22.95 -15.79
CA ALA A 15 -24.39 24.16 -16.02
C ALA A 15 -23.19 24.32 -15.06
N ALA A 16 -22.35 23.29 -14.94
CA ALA A 16 -20.98 23.44 -14.46
C ALA A 16 -20.00 23.00 -15.57
N LYS A 17 -19.90 23.83 -16.61
CA LYS A 17 -18.89 23.69 -17.67
C LYS A 17 -17.53 24.14 -17.12
N ASN A 18 -16.62 23.20 -16.93
CA ASN A 18 -15.20 23.50 -16.72
C ASN A 18 -14.64 24.14 -18.00
N LEU A 19 -14.31 25.44 -17.92
CA LEU A 19 -13.53 26.17 -18.91
C LEU A 19 -12.04 25.83 -18.71
N PHE A 20 -11.42 25.15 -19.68
CA PHE A 20 -9.97 25.12 -19.83
C PHE A 20 -9.53 26.09 -20.92
N ARG A 21 -8.67 27.04 -20.55
CA ARG A 21 -8.00 27.97 -21.47
C ARG A 21 -6.60 27.41 -21.75
N LYS A 22 -6.38 26.90 -22.95
CA LYS A 22 -5.03 26.83 -23.55
C LYS A 22 -5.18 26.98 -25.07
N ASN A 23 -4.60 28.06 -25.59
CA ASN A 23 -4.38 28.39 -27.00
C ASN A 23 -5.64 28.59 -27.88
N GLY A 24 -6.31 29.73 -27.68
CA GLY A 24 -6.68 30.63 -28.78
C GLY A 24 -7.66 30.20 -29.89
N THR A 25 -8.29 29.01 -29.88
CA THR A 25 -9.34 28.68 -30.86
C THR A 25 -10.53 27.95 -30.25
N LEU A 26 -11.73 28.48 -30.50
CA LEU A 26 -13.01 28.03 -29.94
C LEU A 26 -13.64 27.01 -30.92
N LYS A 27 -13.75 25.73 -30.55
CA LYS A 27 -14.60 24.76 -31.28
C LYS A 27 -15.70 24.22 -30.36
N ARG A 28 -16.95 24.55 -30.66
CA ARG A 28 -18.16 23.96 -30.07
C ARG A 28 -18.38 22.55 -30.63
N LEU A 29 -18.50 21.55 -29.77
CA LEU A 29 -19.10 20.26 -30.14
C LEU A 29 -20.55 20.25 -29.64
N TYR A 30 -21.48 20.24 -30.59
CA TYR A 30 -22.91 20.02 -30.33
C TYR A 30 -23.16 18.52 -30.12
N CYS A 31 -23.76 18.16 -28.99
CA CYS A 31 -24.53 16.93 -28.88
C CYS A 31 -25.96 17.24 -29.34
N GLN A 32 -26.40 16.66 -30.45
CA GLN A 32 -27.81 16.58 -30.79
C GLN A 32 -28.19 15.10 -30.79
N ALA A 33 -28.90 14.71 -29.74
CA ALA A 33 -29.87 13.62 -29.83
C ALA A 33 -31.04 14.15 -30.67
N ALA A 34 -31.31 13.50 -31.79
CA ALA A 34 -32.53 13.71 -32.55
C ALA A 34 -33.03 12.35 -33.03
N GLU A 35 -34.10 11.89 -32.38
CA GLU A 35 -34.99 10.86 -32.92
C GLU A 35 -35.47 11.31 -34.31
N LYS A 36 -35.28 10.47 -35.33
CA LYS A 36 -35.98 10.62 -36.60
C LYS A 36 -36.57 9.29 -37.06
N SER A 37 -37.87 9.39 -37.28
CA SER A 37 -38.82 8.43 -37.81
C SER A 37 -38.33 7.67 -39.06
N ILE A 38 -38.68 6.39 -39.08
CA ILE A 38 -38.57 5.48 -40.21
C ILE A 38 -39.30 6.05 -41.44
N LYS A 39 -38.55 6.27 -42.53
CA LYS A 39 -39.06 6.16 -43.91
C LYS A 39 -38.00 5.48 -44.75
N GLU A 40 -38.42 4.41 -45.40
CA GLU A 40 -37.67 3.71 -46.43
C GLU A 40 -37.50 4.65 -47.63
N ASP A 41 -36.27 4.95 -48.01
CA ASP A 41 -35.91 5.22 -49.39
C ASP A 41 -34.46 4.81 -49.63
N LYS A 42 -34.31 3.80 -50.47
CA LYS A 42 -33.04 3.37 -51.05
C LYS A 42 -32.62 4.42 -52.08
N THR A 43 -31.50 5.09 -51.84
CA THR A 43 -30.29 5.12 -52.68
C THR A 43 -29.43 6.33 -52.31
N ASP A 44 -28.14 6.07 -52.14
CA ASP A 44 -27.03 7.03 -52.25
C ASP A 44 -27.01 8.23 -51.31
N SER A 45 -26.57 7.97 -50.08
CA SER A 45 -25.77 8.96 -49.35
C SER A 45 -24.51 8.27 -48.78
N ILE A 46 -23.40 8.51 -49.47
CA ILE A 46 -22.04 8.10 -49.10
C ILE A 46 -21.71 8.72 -47.74
N ILE A 47 -21.85 7.95 -46.66
CA ILE A 47 -21.31 8.30 -45.35
C ILE A 47 -19.85 7.84 -45.31
N ASN A 48 -18.98 8.82 -45.09
CA ASN A 48 -17.53 8.73 -45.22
C ASN A 48 -16.91 8.00 -44.00
N TYR A 49 -16.89 6.66 -44.01
CA TYR A 49 -16.20 5.88 -42.98
C TYR A 49 -14.71 5.74 -43.32
N LYS A 50 -13.86 6.43 -42.54
CA LYS A 50 -12.40 6.22 -42.56
C LYS A 50 -12.08 4.82 -42.01
N MET A 51 -11.87 3.88 -42.93
CA MET A 51 -11.10 2.63 -42.84
C MET A 51 -10.94 1.94 -41.46
N VAL A 52 -11.57 0.77 -41.29
CA VAL A 52 -10.88 -0.39 -40.70
C VAL A 52 -10.17 -1.09 -41.86
N LEU A 53 -8.94 -0.63 -42.18
CA LEU A 53 -8.01 -1.22 -43.16
C LEU A 53 -8.62 -1.94 -44.40
N GLY A 54 -9.64 -1.36 -45.05
CA GLY A 54 -10.07 -1.76 -46.40
C GLY A 54 -11.39 -2.55 -46.55
N LEU A 55 -12.14 -2.84 -45.48
CA LEU A 55 -13.48 -3.43 -45.60
C LEU A 55 -14.57 -2.32 -45.60
N LYS A 56 -15.33 -2.20 -46.69
CA LYS A 56 -16.40 -1.20 -46.82
C LYS A 56 -17.72 -1.58 -46.12
N LYS A 57 -17.89 -2.84 -45.70
CA LYS A 57 -19.07 -3.33 -44.98
C LYS A 57 -18.70 -4.50 -44.07
N ILE A 58 -19.11 -4.45 -42.80
CA ILE A 58 -19.00 -5.62 -41.90
C ILE A 58 -20.10 -6.60 -42.29
N ASP A 59 -19.71 -7.81 -42.67
CA ASP A 59 -20.61 -8.90 -43.04
C ASP A 59 -20.15 -10.19 -42.32
N ILE A 60 -21.04 -11.17 -42.18
CA ILE A 60 -20.73 -12.40 -41.43
C ILE A 60 -19.49 -13.13 -41.98
N SER A 61 -19.25 -13.05 -43.29
CA SER A 61 -18.11 -13.69 -43.97
C SER A 61 -16.75 -13.07 -43.65
N ASN A 62 -16.68 -11.85 -43.08
CA ASN A 62 -15.44 -11.14 -42.82
C ASN A 62 -15.14 -10.90 -41.32
N LEU A 63 -15.89 -11.50 -40.42
CA LEU A 63 -15.79 -11.26 -38.97
C LEU A 63 -14.43 -11.63 -38.37
N SER A 64 -13.79 -12.71 -38.80
CA SER A 64 -12.45 -13.05 -38.31
C SER A 64 -11.38 -12.07 -38.78
N SER A 65 -11.51 -11.51 -40.00
CA SER A 65 -10.66 -10.42 -40.48
C SER A 65 -10.89 -9.16 -39.66
N LEU A 66 -12.16 -8.82 -39.37
CA LEU A 66 -12.51 -7.71 -38.48
C LEU A 66 -11.88 -7.89 -37.09
N CYS A 67 -11.95 -9.08 -36.49
CA CYS A 67 -11.39 -9.34 -35.17
C CYS A 67 -9.86 -9.22 -35.16
N ARG A 68 -9.19 -9.72 -36.21
CA ARG A 68 -7.74 -9.52 -36.38
C ARG A 68 -7.39 -8.04 -36.48
N ASP A 69 -8.15 -7.28 -37.26
CA ASP A 69 -7.92 -5.84 -37.43
C ASP A 69 -8.22 -5.06 -36.15
N PHE A 70 -9.26 -5.45 -35.41
CA PHE A 70 -9.58 -4.94 -34.08
C PHE A 70 -8.41 -5.17 -33.11
N HIS A 71 -7.79 -6.35 -33.11
CA HIS A 71 -6.59 -6.62 -32.32
C HIS A 71 -5.37 -5.80 -32.77
N ASN A 72 -5.19 -5.59 -34.08
CA ASN A 72 -4.11 -4.75 -34.58
C ASN A 72 -4.28 -3.28 -34.18
N ILE A 73 -5.51 -2.77 -34.21
CA ILE A 73 -5.83 -1.43 -33.71
C ILE A 73 -5.47 -1.33 -32.22
N PHE A 74 -5.82 -2.34 -31.42
CA PHE A 74 -5.42 -2.39 -30.01
C PHE A 74 -3.89 -2.27 -29.82
N ARG A 75 -3.10 -2.96 -30.65
CA ARG A 75 -1.63 -2.93 -30.58
C ARG A 75 -1.02 -1.59 -30.99
N ILE A 76 -1.60 -0.92 -31.99
CA ILE A 76 -1.05 0.33 -32.55
C ILE A 76 -1.55 1.57 -31.79
N ASP A 77 -2.87 1.70 -31.62
CA ASP A 77 -3.51 2.82 -30.93
C ASP A 77 -4.81 2.36 -30.26
N LYS A 78 -4.65 1.80 -29.05
CA LYS A 78 -5.71 1.17 -28.26
C LYS A 78 -6.97 2.02 -28.08
N TYR A 79 -6.87 3.36 -28.05
CA TYR A 79 -8.03 4.22 -27.83
C TYR A 79 -8.90 4.39 -29.07
N GLN A 80 -8.42 4.01 -30.27
CA GLN A 80 -9.25 4.03 -31.48
C GLN A 80 -10.38 3.01 -31.46
N LEU A 81 -10.30 1.97 -30.62
CA LEU A 81 -11.36 0.97 -30.46
C LEU A 81 -12.71 1.59 -30.08
N LEU A 82 -12.72 2.76 -29.44
CA LEU A 82 -13.95 3.46 -29.06
C LEU A 82 -14.82 3.82 -30.27
N LYS A 83 -14.22 4.05 -31.44
CA LYS A 83 -14.94 4.37 -32.69
C LYS A 83 -15.80 3.22 -33.19
N TYR A 84 -15.42 1.98 -32.87
CA TYR A 84 -16.04 0.76 -33.39
C TYR A 84 -17.01 0.10 -32.41
N THR A 85 -17.30 0.76 -31.29
CA THR A 85 -18.14 0.20 -30.22
C THR A 85 -19.54 -0.17 -30.71
N ASN A 86 -20.18 0.71 -31.47
CA ASN A 86 -21.52 0.45 -32.01
C ASN A 86 -21.49 -0.47 -33.23
N ASP A 87 -20.40 -0.45 -33.99
CA ASP A 87 -20.26 -1.22 -35.22
C ASP A 87 -20.09 -2.72 -34.93
N ILE A 88 -19.44 -3.07 -33.81
CA ILE A 88 -19.19 -4.48 -33.46
C ILE A 88 -20.39 -5.17 -32.81
N LEU A 89 -21.22 -4.41 -32.06
CA LEU A 89 -22.33 -4.94 -31.26
C LEU A 89 -23.29 -5.88 -32.01
N PRO A 90 -23.74 -5.58 -33.25
CA PRO A 90 -24.65 -6.45 -34.00
C PRO A 90 -24.05 -7.82 -34.36
N PHE A 91 -22.72 -7.92 -34.36
CA PHE A 91 -21.99 -9.09 -34.84
C PHE A 91 -21.44 -9.97 -33.74
N VAL A 92 -21.39 -9.48 -32.49
CA VAL A 92 -20.81 -10.21 -31.35
C VAL A 92 -21.39 -11.62 -31.20
N LYS A 93 -22.70 -11.79 -31.45
CA LYS A 93 -23.39 -13.09 -31.38
C LYS A 93 -22.91 -14.13 -32.41
N TYR A 94 -22.15 -13.72 -33.42
CA TYR A 94 -21.60 -14.61 -34.47
C TYR A 94 -20.10 -14.86 -34.28
N LEU A 95 -19.47 -14.21 -33.29
CA LEU A 95 -18.06 -14.36 -33.00
C LEU A 95 -17.80 -15.64 -32.21
N ARG A 96 -16.57 -16.15 -32.33
CA ARG A 96 -16.08 -17.26 -31.51
C ARG A 96 -15.81 -16.78 -30.09
N THR A 97 -15.79 -17.72 -29.13
CA THR A 97 -15.50 -17.40 -27.72
C THR A 97 -14.18 -16.63 -27.57
N SER A 98 -13.11 -17.06 -28.23
CA SER A 98 -11.82 -16.35 -28.22
C SER A 98 -11.89 -14.90 -28.71
N GLU A 99 -12.67 -14.64 -29.76
CA GLU A 99 -12.88 -13.29 -30.32
C GLU A 99 -13.70 -12.42 -29.35
N ILE A 100 -14.72 -13.00 -28.70
CA ILE A 100 -15.53 -12.33 -27.68
C ILE A 100 -14.68 -11.96 -26.46
N VAL A 101 -13.91 -12.92 -25.95
CA VAL A 101 -12.96 -12.74 -24.83
C VAL A 101 -11.99 -11.60 -25.15
N MET A 102 -11.42 -11.61 -26.35
CA MET A 102 -10.48 -10.57 -26.81
C MET A 102 -11.13 -9.19 -26.82
N ILE A 103 -12.36 -9.06 -27.34
CA ILE A 103 -13.09 -7.78 -27.38
C ILE A 103 -13.34 -7.26 -25.96
N LEU A 104 -13.89 -8.11 -25.09
CA LEU A 104 -14.12 -7.78 -23.68
C LEU A 104 -12.82 -7.38 -22.99
N HIS A 105 -11.72 -8.09 -23.28
CA HIS A 105 -10.43 -7.80 -22.71
C HIS A 105 -9.87 -6.44 -23.16
N HIS A 106 -9.87 -6.16 -24.46
CA HIS A 106 -9.35 -4.89 -24.98
C HIS A 106 -10.16 -3.69 -24.48
N TYR A 107 -11.50 -3.77 -24.45
CA TYR A 107 -12.33 -2.70 -23.91
C TYR A 107 -12.11 -2.49 -22.41
N ALA A 108 -11.95 -3.58 -21.65
CA ALA A 108 -11.58 -3.49 -20.25
C ALA A 108 -10.18 -2.88 -20.06
N PHE A 109 -9.23 -3.21 -20.95
CA PHE A 109 -7.87 -2.71 -20.88
C PHE A 109 -7.81 -1.19 -21.03
N ILE A 110 -8.61 -0.60 -21.93
CA ILE A 110 -8.73 0.85 -22.12
C ILE A 110 -9.69 1.53 -21.14
N ASN A 111 -10.12 0.83 -20.09
CA ASN A 111 -11.04 1.33 -19.05
C ASN A 111 -12.36 1.88 -19.63
N TYR A 112 -12.94 1.19 -20.63
CA TYR A 112 -14.22 1.60 -21.20
C TYR A 112 -15.37 1.25 -20.24
N HIS A 113 -15.86 2.23 -19.46
CA HIS A 113 -16.89 2.05 -18.43
C HIS A 113 -18.32 2.29 -18.94
N ASN A 114 -18.76 1.58 -20.00
CA ASN A 114 -20.14 1.65 -20.48
C ASN A 114 -20.92 0.37 -20.15
N PHE A 115 -21.72 0.41 -19.08
CA PHE A 115 -22.46 -0.78 -18.61
C PHE A 115 -23.48 -1.28 -19.63
N HIS A 116 -24.16 -0.38 -20.35
CA HIS A 116 -25.13 -0.76 -21.39
C HIS A 116 -24.46 -1.52 -22.55
N PHE A 117 -23.23 -1.16 -22.91
CA PHE A 117 -22.46 -1.93 -23.90
C PHE A 117 -22.23 -3.36 -23.42
N TYR A 118 -21.76 -3.54 -22.17
CA TYR A 118 -21.50 -4.88 -21.65
C TYR A 118 -22.77 -5.69 -21.42
N ASP A 119 -23.88 -5.07 -20.97
CA ASP A 119 -25.18 -5.74 -20.87
C ASP A 119 -25.64 -6.27 -22.24
N ASN A 120 -25.52 -5.45 -23.29
CA ASN A 120 -25.85 -5.86 -24.65
C ASN A 120 -24.96 -6.98 -25.18
N VAL A 121 -23.67 -6.98 -24.80
CA VAL A 121 -22.76 -8.06 -25.15
C VAL A 121 -23.15 -9.34 -24.40
N TRP A 122 -23.28 -9.30 -23.08
CA TRP A 122 -23.59 -10.45 -22.23
C TRP A 122 -24.91 -11.13 -22.61
N ASN A 123 -25.96 -10.35 -22.85
CA ASN A 123 -27.26 -10.86 -23.29
C ASN A 123 -27.20 -11.61 -24.64
N GLN A 124 -26.20 -11.32 -25.48
CA GLN A 124 -26.02 -11.98 -26.78
C GLN A 124 -25.13 -13.24 -26.72
N ILE A 125 -24.24 -13.34 -25.74
CA ILE A 125 -23.16 -14.33 -25.72
C ILE A 125 -23.29 -15.39 -24.64
N ILE A 126 -24.08 -15.17 -23.57
CA ILE A 126 -24.02 -16.02 -22.38
C ILE A 126 -24.28 -17.51 -22.67
N ASP A 127 -25.25 -17.80 -23.53
CA ASP A 127 -25.58 -19.18 -23.94
C ASP A 127 -24.63 -19.73 -25.02
N LYS A 128 -23.67 -18.94 -25.47
CA LYS A 128 -22.74 -19.25 -26.57
C LYS A 128 -21.30 -19.44 -26.13
N LEU A 129 -20.95 -19.14 -24.88
CA LEU A 129 -19.61 -19.37 -24.32
C LEU A 129 -19.35 -20.85 -23.93
N HIS A 130 -19.86 -21.80 -24.72
CA HIS A 130 -19.87 -23.23 -24.38
C HIS A 130 -18.51 -23.91 -24.56
N ASP A 131 -17.63 -23.35 -25.38
CA ASP A 131 -16.27 -23.82 -25.67
C ASP A 131 -15.19 -23.01 -24.93
N ILE A 132 -15.57 -22.22 -23.92
CA ILE A 132 -14.62 -21.40 -23.15
C ILE A 132 -13.56 -22.27 -22.47
N ASP A 133 -12.29 -21.89 -22.64
CA ASP A 133 -11.18 -22.55 -21.96
C ASP A 133 -10.80 -21.87 -20.63
N CYS A 134 -9.84 -22.48 -19.90
CA CYS A 134 -9.35 -21.96 -18.63
C CYS A 134 -8.78 -20.54 -18.72
N LYS A 135 -8.02 -20.26 -19.79
CA LYS A 135 -7.32 -18.99 -19.98
C LYS A 135 -8.32 -17.89 -20.32
N GLU A 136 -9.25 -18.20 -21.20
CA GLU A 136 -10.33 -17.32 -21.62
C GLU A 136 -11.27 -16.97 -20.45
N LEU A 137 -11.65 -17.97 -19.65
CA LEU A 137 -12.45 -17.76 -18.45
C LEU A 137 -11.75 -16.83 -17.46
N ALA A 138 -10.47 -17.09 -17.17
CA ALA A 138 -9.68 -16.26 -16.27
C ALA A 138 -9.53 -14.82 -16.78
N LEU A 139 -9.36 -14.66 -18.10
CA LEU A 139 -9.21 -13.36 -18.73
C LEU A 139 -10.51 -12.55 -18.70
N ILE A 140 -11.66 -13.16 -19.01
CA ILE A 140 -12.96 -12.47 -18.92
C ILE A 140 -13.23 -12.04 -17.48
N ILE A 141 -13.05 -12.93 -16.49
CA ILE A 141 -13.28 -12.60 -15.08
C ILE A 141 -12.40 -11.43 -14.64
N TYR A 142 -11.11 -11.46 -15.00
CA TYR A 142 -10.19 -10.37 -14.74
C TYR A 142 -10.65 -9.06 -15.38
N SER A 143 -11.02 -9.10 -16.66
CA SER A 143 -11.44 -7.94 -17.43
C SER A 143 -12.70 -7.30 -16.87
N MET A 144 -13.73 -8.09 -16.55
CA MET A 144 -14.96 -7.57 -15.93
C MET A 144 -14.65 -6.97 -14.55
N GLY A 145 -13.77 -7.62 -13.78
CA GLY A 145 -13.26 -7.08 -12.51
C GLY A 145 -12.57 -5.73 -12.67
N LYS A 146 -11.71 -5.57 -13.68
CA LYS A 146 -10.98 -4.32 -13.95
C LYS A 146 -11.93 -3.14 -14.16
N ILE A 147 -13.01 -3.33 -14.93
CA ILE A 147 -14.02 -2.28 -15.18
C ILE A 147 -15.13 -2.21 -14.13
N LYS A 148 -15.10 -3.11 -13.13
CA LYS A 148 -16.11 -3.26 -12.06
C LYS A 148 -17.53 -3.47 -12.61
N TYR A 149 -17.65 -4.18 -13.73
CA TYR A 149 -18.94 -4.54 -14.32
C TYR A 149 -19.45 -5.84 -13.70
N VAL A 150 -20.69 -5.85 -13.22
CA VAL A 150 -21.33 -7.00 -12.56
C VAL A 150 -22.72 -7.22 -13.14
N ASN A 151 -23.03 -8.47 -13.46
CA ASN A 151 -24.35 -8.96 -13.87
C ASN A 151 -24.61 -10.32 -13.19
N ASN A 152 -25.84 -10.59 -12.75
CA ASN A 152 -26.17 -11.82 -12.01
C ASN A 152 -26.00 -13.10 -12.83
N ASP A 153 -26.36 -13.07 -14.11
CA ASP A 153 -26.25 -14.22 -15.01
C ASP A 153 -24.77 -14.49 -15.31
N MET A 154 -23.98 -13.43 -15.50
CA MET A 154 -22.52 -13.52 -15.63
C MET A 154 -21.86 -14.17 -14.40
N ILE A 155 -22.24 -13.76 -13.18
CA ILE A 155 -21.70 -14.38 -11.96
C ILE A 155 -22.08 -15.86 -11.87
N SER A 156 -23.33 -16.20 -12.18
CA SER A 156 -23.81 -17.59 -12.20
C SER A 156 -23.04 -18.43 -13.22
N PHE A 157 -22.75 -17.87 -14.39
CA PHE A 157 -21.90 -18.48 -15.41
C PHE A 157 -20.47 -18.70 -14.89
N PHE A 158 -19.84 -17.69 -14.29
CA PHE A 158 -18.49 -17.83 -13.72
C PHE A 158 -18.43 -18.90 -12.62
N GLU A 159 -19.42 -18.98 -11.73
CA GLU A 159 -19.47 -20.02 -10.71
C GLU A 159 -19.50 -21.43 -11.31
N LYS A 160 -20.36 -21.62 -12.33
CA LYS A 160 -20.49 -22.90 -13.04
C LYS A 160 -19.20 -23.28 -13.73
N GLU A 161 -18.63 -22.38 -14.52
CA GLU A 161 -17.42 -22.69 -15.30
C GLU A 161 -16.18 -22.84 -14.42
N ILE A 162 -16.08 -22.11 -13.30
CA ILE A 162 -15.01 -22.35 -12.33
C ILE A 162 -15.09 -23.77 -11.77
N LYS A 163 -16.28 -24.23 -11.37
CA LYS A 163 -16.45 -25.60 -10.86
C LYS A 163 -16.07 -26.64 -11.91
N ASN A 164 -16.37 -26.39 -13.19
CA ASN A 164 -16.02 -27.29 -14.29
C ASN A 164 -14.50 -27.36 -14.55
N TRP A 165 -13.84 -26.21 -14.52
CA TRP A 165 -12.46 -26.07 -14.99
C TRP A 165 -11.40 -26.06 -13.89
N VAL A 166 -11.79 -26.02 -12.61
CA VAL A 166 -10.86 -25.83 -11.48
C VAL A 166 -9.66 -26.78 -11.48
N THR A 167 -9.85 -28.06 -11.86
CA THR A 167 -8.79 -29.06 -11.89
C THR A 167 -7.77 -28.86 -13.01
N ARG A 168 -8.03 -27.94 -13.95
CA ARG A 168 -7.17 -27.63 -15.11
C ARG A 168 -6.53 -26.25 -15.02
N PHE A 169 -6.97 -25.39 -14.12
CA PHE A 169 -6.39 -24.05 -13.96
C PHE A 169 -4.89 -24.09 -13.70
N THR A 170 -4.17 -23.20 -14.38
CA THR A 170 -2.77 -22.90 -14.08
C THR A 170 -2.68 -21.91 -12.92
N GLY A 171 -1.48 -21.69 -12.39
CA GLY A 171 -1.22 -20.66 -11.38
C GLY A 171 -1.65 -19.26 -11.84
N ARG A 172 -1.40 -18.96 -13.12
CA ARG A 172 -1.80 -17.71 -13.75
C ARG A 172 -3.32 -17.56 -13.83
N ASP A 173 -4.03 -18.61 -14.23
CA ASP A 173 -5.50 -18.57 -14.31
C ASP A 173 -6.11 -18.31 -12.93
N CYS A 174 -5.66 -19.06 -11.92
CA CYS A 174 -6.08 -18.85 -10.54
C CYS A 174 -5.84 -17.40 -10.08
N SER A 175 -4.65 -16.87 -10.37
CA SER A 175 -4.26 -15.49 -10.02
C SER A 175 -5.20 -14.45 -10.63
N LEU A 176 -5.50 -14.58 -11.92
CA LEU A 176 -6.39 -13.66 -12.65
C LEU A 176 -7.84 -13.75 -12.17
N ILE A 177 -8.35 -14.98 -11.95
CA ILE A 177 -9.69 -15.21 -11.42
C ILE A 177 -9.84 -14.54 -10.07
N LEU A 178 -8.92 -14.79 -9.14
CA LEU A 178 -8.98 -14.22 -7.79
C LEU A 178 -8.90 -12.70 -7.80
N LYS A 179 -8.05 -12.13 -8.68
CA LYS A 179 -7.92 -10.67 -8.84
C LYS A 179 -9.22 -10.07 -9.40
N GLY A 180 -9.80 -10.69 -10.43
CA GLY A 180 -11.06 -10.27 -11.02
C GLY A 180 -12.21 -10.31 -10.03
N MET A 181 -12.42 -11.46 -9.37
CA MET A 181 -13.46 -11.66 -8.36
C MET A 181 -13.38 -10.64 -7.21
N LYS A 182 -12.16 -10.38 -6.72
CA LYS A 182 -11.94 -9.37 -5.69
C LYS A 182 -12.37 -7.98 -6.15
N CYS A 183 -12.03 -7.58 -7.37
CA CYS A 183 -12.43 -6.27 -7.91
C CYS A 183 -13.95 -6.17 -8.16
N LEU A 184 -14.63 -7.30 -8.39
CA LEU A 184 -16.09 -7.39 -8.46
C LEU A 184 -16.77 -7.37 -7.07
N ASN A 185 -16.01 -7.29 -5.97
CA ASN A 185 -16.51 -7.47 -4.60
C ASN A 185 -17.28 -8.79 -4.39
N TYR A 186 -16.95 -9.81 -5.17
CA TYR A 186 -17.54 -11.14 -5.06
C TYR A 186 -16.87 -11.93 -3.92
N ASN A 187 -17.66 -12.50 -3.01
CA ASN A 187 -17.16 -13.10 -1.75
C ASN A 187 -17.75 -14.50 -1.46
N ASN A 188 -17.97 -15.34 -2.47
CA ASN A 188 -18.46 -16.70 -2.27
C ASN A 188 -17.35 -17.63 -1.74
N GLU A 189 -17.44 -18.02 -0.47
CA GLU A 189 -16.42 -18.81 0.20
C GLU A 189 -16.15 -20.17 -0.47
N GLN A 190 -17.18 -20.82 -1.04
CA GLN A 190 -17.02 -22.11 -1.71
C GLN A 190 -16.15 -21.98 -2.96
N ILE A 191 -16.41 -20.98 -3.79
CA ILE A 191 -15.60 -20.74 -5.01
C ILE A 191 -14.17 -20.38 -4.66
N TYR A 192 -13.97 -19.51 -3.65
CA TYR A 192 -12.62 -19.20 -3.17
C TYR A 192 -11.90 -20.45 -2.64
N SER A 193 -12.58 -21.33 -1.90
CA SER A 193 -12.00 -22.58 -1.40
C SER A 193 -11.55 -23.50 -2.53
N LEU A 194 -12.37 -23.70 -3.56
CA LEU A 194 -12.02 -24.51 -4.73
C LEU A 194 -10.75 -24.00 -5.43
N ILE A 195 -10.63 -22.67 -5.58
CA ILE A 195 -9.44 -22.06 -6.20
C ILE A 195 -8.22 -22.22 -5.29
N TYR A 196 -8.37 -22.06 -3.96
CA TYR A 196 -7.27 -22.27 -3.02
C TYR A 196 -6.77 -23.70 -3.01
N ASP A 197 -7.69 -24.68 -2.98
CA ASP A 197 -7.33 -26.10 -3.02
C ASP A 197 -6.59 -26.43 -4.31
N ARG A 198 -7.01 -25.83 -5.44
CA ARG A 198 -6.26 -25.94 -6.69
C ARG A 198 -4.86 -25.36 -6.57
N ILE A 199 -4.71 -24.14 -6.04
CA ILE A 199 -3.40 -23.50 -5.90
C ILE A 199 -2.47 -24.34 -5.03
N LEU A 200 -2.99 -24.91 -3.93
CA LEU A 200 -2.25 -25.81 -3.05
C LEU A 200 -1.84 -27.09 -3.80
N ALA A 201 -2.74 -27.69 -4.57
CA ALA A 201 -2.46 -28.89 -5.35
C ALA A 201 -1.40 -28.69 -6.46
N ILE A 202 -1.23 -27.45 -6.96
CA ILE A 202 -0.23 -27.11 -7.97
C ILE A 202 0.95 -26.30 -7.42
N SER A 203 1.08 -26.15 -6.10
CA SER A 203 2.03 -25.21 -5.49
C SER A 203 3.47 -25.43 -5.95
N ASP A 204 3.84 -26.68 -6.18
CA ASP A 204 5.19 -27.05 -6.64
C ASP A 204 5.49 -26.59 -8.06
N ASN A 205 4.46 -26.39 -8.88
CA ASN A 205 4.58 -25.95 -10.27
C ASN A 205 4.43 -24.44 -10.45
N LEU A 206 4.14 -23.70 -9.38
CA LEU A 206 4.00 -22.25 -9.44
C LEU A 206 5.36 -21.57 -9.63
N ASN A 207 5.40 -20.61 -10.55
CA ASN A 207 6.52 -19.69 -10.66
C ASN A 207 6.40 -18.56 -9.61
N ILE A 208 7.47 -17.79 -9.44
CA ILE A 208 7.52 -16.72 -8.45
C ILE A 208 6.53 -15.58 -8.70
N LEU A 209 6.21 -15.29 -9.96
CA LEU A 209 5.31 -14.20 -10.32
C LEU A 209 3.87 -14.55 -9.92
N ASP A 210 3.43 -15.78 -10.21
CA ASP A 210 2.12 -16.30 -9.80
C ASP A 210 1.99 -16.26 -8.27
N ILE A 211 3.02 -16.70 -7.54
CA ILE A 211 3.06 -16.62 -6.08
C ILE A 211 2.87 -15.16 -5.60
N CYS A 212 3.59 -14.21 -6.20
CA CYS A 212 3.47 -12.80 -5.84
C CYS A 212 2.06 -12.25 -6.10
N ILE A 213 1.44 -12.59 -7.23
CA ILE A 213 0.10 -12.12 -7.58
C ILE A 213 -0.95 -12.73 -6.65
N ILE A 214 -0.89 -14.04 -6.40
CA ILE A 214 -1.81 -14.75 -5.49
C ILE A 214 -1.72 -14.12 -4.09
N LEU A 215 -0.52 -14.04 -3.51
CA LEU A 215 -0.34 -13.50 -2.16
C LEU A 215 -0.79 -12.04 -2.05
N ASN A 216 -0.47 -11.19 -3.03
CA ASN A 216 -0.87 -9.79 -3.01
C ASN A 216 -2.39 -9.63 -3.13
N THR A 217 -3.02 -10.42 -4.00
CA THR A 217 -4.48 -10.46 -4.15
C THR A 217 -5.15 -10.84 -2.83
N HIS A 218 -4.62 -11.85 -2.14
CA HIS A 218 -5.21 -12.33 -0.88
C HIS A 218 -4.82 -11.54 0.36
N SER A 219 -3.76 -10.74 0.31
CA SER A 219 -3.30 -9.95 1.46
C SER A 219 -4.32 -8.94 2.00
N LYS A 220 -5.29 -8.51 1.19
CA LYS A 220 -6.35 -7.56 1.59
C LYS A 220 -7.69 -8.25 1.91
N SER A 221 -7.74 -9.58 1.92
CA SER A 221 -8.96 -10.33 2.24
C SER A 221 -9.29 -10.24 3.73
N LYS A 222 -10.59 -10.29 4.09
CA LYS A 222 -11.02 -10.31 5.50
C LYS A 222 -10.61 -11.61 6.20
N ASN A 223 -10.71 -12.72 5.49
CA ASN A 223 -10.39 -14.07 5.96
C ASN A 223 -9.17 -14.57 5.20
N ILE A 224 -8.02 -14.57 5.86
CA ILE A 224 -6.75 -14.94 5.27
C ILE A 224 -6.56 -16.44 5.43
N ASN A 225 -6.30 -17.14 4.32
CA ASN A 225 -5.92 -18.55 4.34
C ASN A 225 -4.43 -18.66 4.74
N LEU A 226 -4.17 -18.92 6.03
CA LEU A 226 -2.79 -19.01 6.54
C LEU A 226 -2.00 -20.17 5.95
N HIS A 227 -2.65 -21.30 5.69
CA HIS A 227 -2.01 -22.47 5.07
C HIS A 227 -1.53 -22.14 3.65
N LEU A 228 -2.37 -21.47 2.86
CA LEU A 228 -1.97 -20.96 1.53
C LEU A 228 -0.76 -20.02 1.63
N PHE A 229 -0.78 -19.06 2.56
CA PHE A 229 0.37 -18.17 2.76
C PHE A 229 1.62 -18.96 3.15
N GLU A 230 1.54 -19.89 4.09
CA GLU A 230 2.69 -20.68 4.54
C GLU A 230 3.31 -21.50 3.40
N THR A 231 2.49 -22.26 2.66
CA THR A 231 2.93 -23.07 1.52
C THR A 231 3.58 -22.22 0.44
N LEU A 232 2.95 -21.11 0.04
CA LEU A 232 3.47 -20.25 -1.03
C LEU A 232 4.72 -19.46 -0.60
N LEU A 233 4.83 -19.07 0.67
CA LEU A 233 6.04 -18.42 1.19
C LEU A 233 7.20 -19.42 1.24
N GLN A 234 6.97 -20.66 1.68
CA GLN A 234 8.00 -21.70 1.63
C GLN A 234 8.45 -21.97 0.19
N LYS A 235 7.50 -22.12 -0.74
CA LYS A 235 7.80 -22.27 -2.17
C LYS A 235 8.58 -21.08 -2.72
N SER A 236 8.24 -19.84 -2.33
CA SER A 236 8.96 -18.66 -2.82
C SER A 236 10.45 -18.67 -2.47
N LEU A 237 10.84 -19.32 -1.36
CA LEU A 237 12.23 -19.45 -0.95
C LEU A 237 13.02 -20.46 -1.79
N THR A 238 12.37 -21.37 -2.52
CA THR A 238 13.08 -22.23 -3.50
C THR A 238 13.61 -21.41 -4.68
N PHE A 239 13.08 -20.20 -4.91
CA PHE A 239 13.53 -19.25 -5.92
C PHE A 239 14.54 -18.23 -5.40
N TYR A 240 15.09 -18.41 -4.20
CA TYR A 240 15.89 -17.41 -3.49
C TYR A 240 17.02 -16.78 -4.33
N SER A 241 17.74 -17.60 -5.11
CA SER A 241 18.86 -17.18 -5.96
C SER A 241 18.46 -16.27 -7.13
N VAL A 242 17.19 -16.29 -7.54
CA VAL A 242 16.64 -15.52 -8.67
C VAL A 242 15.62 -14.48 -8.24
N LEU A 243 15.30 -14.38 -6.95
CA LEU A 243 14.47 -13.30 -6.42
C LEU A 243 15.11 -11.95 -6.75
N ASN A 244 14.31 -11.07 -7.36
CA ASN A 244 14.64 -9.67 -7.60
C ASN A 244 13.92 -8.75 -6.59
N GLU A 245 14.22 -7.46 -6.64
CA GLU A 245 13.72 -6.45 -5.71
C GLU A 245 12.20 -6.30 -5.79
N GLN A 246 11.60 -6.43 -6.97
CA GLN A 246 10.16 -6.33 -7.17
C GLN A 246 9.43 -7.51 -6.51
N CYS A 247 9.94 -8.73 -6.69
CA CYS A 247 9.42 -9.93 -6.04
C CYS A 247 9.53 -9.79 -4.53
N ILE A 248 10.70 -9.38 -4.02
CA ILE A 248 10.92 -9.12 -2.58
C ILE A 248 9.91 -8.10 -2.06
N GLY A 249 9.76 -6.96 -2.74
CA GLY A 249 8.80 -5.92 -2.37
C GLY A 249 7.37 -6.45 -2.32
N SER A 250 6.94 -7.18 -3.35
CA SER A 250 5.59 -7.75 -3.44
C SER A 250 5.31 -8.78 -2.33
N LEU A 251 6.27 -9.68 -2.06
CA LEU A 251 6.15 -10.69 -1.00
C LEU A 251 6.04 -10.04 0.38
N LEU A 252 6.96 -9.12 0.72
CA LEU A 252 6.98 -8.42 2.00
C LEU A 252 5.72 -7.57 2.21
N TRP A 253 5.26 -6.89 1.16
CA TRP A 253 4.02 -6.12 1.16
C TRP A 253 2.80 -7.02 1.43
N SER A 254 2.72 -8.16 0.74
CA SER A 254 1.62 -9.12 0.86
C SER A 254 1.53 -9.67 2.28
N VAL A 255 2.64 -10.12 2.87
CA VAL A 255 2.67 -10.63 4.25
C VAL A 255 2.30 -9.54 5.26
N SER A 256 2.79 -8.31 5.05
CA SER A 256 2.52 -7.18 5.95
C SER A 256 1.08 -6.67 5.88
N ASN A 257 0.42 -6.78 4.74
CA ASN A 257 -0.99 -6.42 4.59
C ASN A 257 -1.93 -7.51 5.05
N ALA A 258 -1.51 -8.78 4.90
CA ALA A 258 -2.16 -9.93 5.53
C ALA A 258 -2.03 -9.92 7.07
N ASN A 259 -1.33 -8.94 7.65
CA ASN A 259 -1.14 -8.82 9.10
C ASN A 259 -0.51 -10.09 9.71
N ILE A 260 0.40 -10.71 8.96
CA ILE A 260 1.16 -11.91 9.32
C ILE A 260 2.54 -11.51 9.81
N LYS A 261 2.93 -12.06 10.96
CA LYS A 261 4.26 -11.99 11.53
C LYS A 261 5.13 -13.13 10.99
N SER A 262 6.27 -12.78 10.39
CA SER A 262 7.26 -13.77 9.93
C SER A 262 8.67 -13.18 9.88
N GLU A 263 9.28 -12.95 11.05
CA GLU A 263 10.59 -12.27 11.14
C GLU A 263 11.72 -13.03 10.44
N LYS A 264 11.70 -14.37 10.46
CA LYS A 264 12.69 -15.20 9.77
C LYS A 264 12.60 -15.08 8.25
N TYR A 265 11.38 -15.08 7.70
CA TYR A 265 11.18 -14.90 6.27
C TYR A 265 11.70 -13.53 5.83
N PHE A 266 11.36 -12.49 6.61
CA PHE A 266 11.86 -11.14 6.38
C PHE A 266 13.39 -11.10 6.43
N SER A 267 14.05 -11.73 7.40
CA SER A 267 15.52 -11.71 7.44
C SER A 267 16.18 -12.35 6.21
N LEU A 268 15.61 -13.43 5.66
CA LEU A 268 16.10 -14.04 4.43
C LEU A 268 15.96 -13.07 3.25
N LEU A 269 14.79 -12.44 3.10
CA LEU A 269 14.59 -11.47 2.01
C LEU A 269 15.43 -10.21 2.16
N ALA A 270 15.75 -9.79 3.39
CA ALA A 270 16.70 -8.70 3.65
C ALA A 270 18.11 -9.05 3.16
N LEU A 271 18.57 -10.26 3.47
CA LEU A 271 19.85 -10.78 3.05
C LEU A 271 19.95 -10.83 1.52
N ARG A 272 18.90 -11.33 0.85
CA ARG A 272 18.84 -11.34 -0.63
C ARG A 272 18.88 -9.93 -1.21
N LEU A 273 18.10 -9.01 -0.64
CA LEU A 273 18.07 -7.62 -1.10
C LEU A 273 19.45 -6.97 -0.94
N ARG A 274 20.14 -7.22 0.16
CA ARG A 274 21.50 -6.70 0.40
C ARG A 274 22.48 -7.17 -0.68
N LEU A 275 22.43 -8.45 -1.05
CA LEU A 275 23.25 -9.03 -2.12
C LEU A 275 22.97 -8.38 -3.49
N LEU A 276 21.69 -8.24 -3.86
CA LEU A 276 21.29 -7.58 -5.11
C LEU A 276 21.80 -6.15 -5.19
N MET A 277 21.64 -5.40 -4.10
CA MET A 277 22.07 -4.02 -4.03
C MET A 277 23.58 -3.85 -4.06
N HIS A 278 24.31 -4.72 -3.38
CA HIS A 278 25.77 -4.73 -3.43
C HIS A 278 26.25 -4.95 -4.86
N ALA A 279 25.79 -6.02 -5.52
CA ALA A 279 26.14 -6.34 -6.90
C ALA A 279 25.83 -5.18 -7.87
N LYS A 280 24.67 -4.55 -7.71
CA LYS A 280 24.27 -3.38 -8.50
C LYS A 280 25.23 -2.19 -8.29
N TYR A 281 25.54 -1.83 -7.06
CA TYR A 281 26.36 -0.64 -6.78
C TYR A 281 27.84 -0.83 -7.05
N VAL A 282 28.35 -2.07 -7.01
CA VAL A 282 29.66 -2.42 -7.58
C VAL A 282 29.63 -2.20 -9.09
N LYS A 283 28.61 -2.70 -9.80
CA LYS A 283 28.46 -2.50 -11.25
C LYS A 283 28.32 -1.03 -11.66
N GLU A 284 27.69 -0.20 -10.83
CA GLU A 284 27.58 1.25 -11.04
C GLU A 284 28.85 2.03 -10.65
N GLY A 285 29.91 1.37 -10.15
CA GLY A 285 31.15 2.02 -9.72
C GLY A 285 31.00 2.88 -8.44
N LYS A 286 29.88 2.76 -7.71
CA LYS A 286 29.63 3.48 -6.45
C LYS A 286 30.28 2.82 -5.25
N LEU A 287 30.69 1.56 -5.39
CA LEU A 287 31.45 0.79 -4.39
C LEU A 287 32.76 0.33 -5.01
N VAL A 288 33.82 0.29 -4.20
CA VAL A 288 35.10 -0.31 -4.60
C VAL A 288 34.90 -1.82 -4.71
N GLN A 289 35.35 -2.40 -5.82
CA GLN A 289 35.43 -3.85 -5.98
C GLN A 289 36.52 -4.34 -5.03
N SER A 290 36.13 -4.98 -3.92
CA SER A 290 37.10 -5.71 -3.12
C SER A 290 37.43 -7.00 -3.87
N ASP A 291 38.71 -7.21 -4.18
CA ASP A 291 39.25 -8.45 -4.74
C ASP A 291 39.13 -9.58 -3.69
N SER A 292 37.91 -10.07 -3.48
CA SER A 292 37.61 -11.23 -2.63
C SER A 292 36.25 -11.87 -2.93
N PHE A 293 35.69 -11.66 -4.12
CA PHE A 293 34.68 -12.60 -4.63
C PHE A 293 35.41 -13.77 -5.27
N GLY A 294 35.63 -14.83 -4.49
CA GLY A 294 36.02 -16.12 -5.02
C GLY A 294 35.06 -16.53 -6.14
N GLU A 295 35.64 -16.76 -7.31
CA GLU A 295 35.02 -17.32 -8.50
C GLU A 295 34.34 -18.66 -8.16
N HIS A 296 33.09 -18.64 -7.70
CA HIS A 296 32.29 -19.87 -7.57
C HIS A 296 30.84 -19.74 -8.07
N CYS A 297 30.51 -18.68 -8.82
CA CYS A 297 29.20 -18.55 -9.48
C CYS A 297 29.25 -18.39 -11.01
N SER A 298 30.37 -18.72 -11.64
CA SER A 298 30.49 -18.78 -13.10
C SER A 298 31.41 -19.93 -13.47
N ASN A 299 30.86 -21.14 -13.63
CA ASN A 299 31.29 -22.21 -14.53
C ASN A 299 30.66 -23.54 -14.10
N GLU A 300 29.37 -23.73 -14.37
CA GLU A 300 28.76 -25.07 -14.48
C GLU A 300 28.19 -25.26 -15.87
N THR A 301 29.09 -25.24 -16.85
CA THR A 301 28.93 -25.93 -18.12
C THR A 301 30.32 -26.42 -18.50
N ASN A 302 30.68 -27.66 -18.12
CA ASN A 302 31.46 -28.60 -18.91
C ASN A 302 31.77 -29.90 -18.13
N ILE A 303 31.04 -30.93 -18.52
CA ILE A 303 31.35 -32.36 -18.63
C ILE A 303 32.71 -32.86 -18.11
N ILE A 304 32.63 -33.92 -17.29
CA ILE A 304 33.68 -34.80 -16.75
C ILE A 304 34.59 -35.40 -17.83
N SER A 305 35.92 -35.39 -17.62
CA SER A 305 36.79 -36.58 -17.77
C SER A 305 38.18 -36.37 -17.12
N PRO A 306 38.86 -37.44 -16.65
CA PRO A 306 39.91 -37.38 -15.64
C PRO A 306 41.34 -37.50 -16.23
N ASP A 307 42.33 -36.85 -15.63
CA ASP A 307 43.56 -37.52 -15.14
C ASP A 307 44.63 -36.55 -14.56
N ARG A 308 45.29 -37.06 -13.51
CA ARG A 308 46.71 -36.90 -13.11
C ARG A 308 47.24 -35.60 -12.45
N ASN A 309 47.46 -35.75 -11.14
CA ASN A 309 48.76 -35.68 -10.46
C ASN A 309 49.48 -34.33 -10.20
N VAL A 310 49.66 -34.06 -8.89
CA VAL A 310 50.96 -33.89 -8.18
C VAL A 310 51.33 -32.49 -7.61
N ARG A 311 51.38 -32.46 -6.26
CA ARG A 311 52.34 -31.83 -5.30
C ARG A 311 52.48 -30.29 -5.27
N SER A 312 52.06 -29.64 -4.17
CA SER A 312 52.79 -29.38 -2.90
C SER A 312 53.93 -28.35 -3.01
N ASP A 313 53.79 -27.18 -2.40
CA ASP A 313 54.61 -26.80 -1.24
C ASP A 313 54.26 -25.40 -0.68
N ASN A 314 54.31 -25.34 0.64
CA ASN A 314 54.13 -24.18 1.51
C ASN A 314 55.30 -23.18 1.38
N LYS A 315 55.05 -21.89 1.64
CA LYS A 315 55.71 -21.11 2.72
C LYS A 315 55.33 -19.62 2.70
N LEU A 316 54.92 -19.11 3.88
CA LEU A 316 54.98 -17.71 4.32
C LEU A 316 56.44 -17.32 4.65
N PRO A 317 56.81 -16.02 4.60
CA PRO A 317 56.83 -15.17 5.81
C PRO A 317 56.34 -13.73 5.53
N ASP A 318 55.67 -12.99 6.40
CA ASP A 318 55.94 -12.47 7.75
C ASP A 318 56.75 -11.14 7.82
N GLU A 319 56.18 -10.20 8.59
CA GLU A 319 56.76 -9.02 9.26
C GLU A 319 57.22 -7.72 8.52
N SER A 320 56.39 -6.68 8.71
CA SER A 320 56.70 -5.48 9.56
C SER A 320 57.01 -4.08 8.95
N LYS A 321 56.23 -3.13 9.48
CA LYS A 321 56.58 -1.78 10.03
C LYS A 321 56.98 -0.60 9.12
N LYS A 322 56.13 0.45 9.29
CA LYS A 322 56.42 1.88 9.56
C LYS A 322 56.93 2.78 8.42
N GLY A 323 56.27 3.95 8.30
CA GLY A 323 56.99 5.23 8.26
C GLY A 323 56.54 6.26 7.23
N PHE A 324 55.68 7.18 7.68
CA PHE A 324 55.50 8.59 7.32
C PHE A 324 56.36 9.31 6.23
N LEU A 325 55.66 10.28 5.61
CA LEU A 325 56.04 11.65 5.19
C LEU A 325 56.20 11.97 3.69
N LYS A 326 55.21 12.75 3.21
CA LYS A 326 55.23 13.96 2.36
C LYS A 326 56.44 14.22 1.46
N ASN A 327 56.17 14.53 0.18
CA ASN A 327 56.60 15.81 -0.39
C ASN A 327 55.77 16.21 -1.62
N GLU A 328 55.49 17.51 -1.70
CA GLU A 328 54.90 18.26 -2.80
C GLU A 328 55.95 18.60 -3.88
N ASN A 329 55.45 18.94 -5.09
CA ASN A 329 55.90 19.96 -6.06
C ASN A 329 55.59 19.48 -7.50
N HIS A 330 54.64 20.12 -8.22
CA HIS A 330 54.84 21.24 -9.17
C HIS A 330 55.70 20.81 -10.39
N ILE A 331 55.43 21.08 -11.69
CA ILE A 331 54.61 22.07 -12.41
C ILE A 331 54.69 21.74 -13.94
N ASN A 332 53.65 22.13 -14.70
CA ASN A 332 53.56 22.37 -16.18
C ASN A 332 53.72 21.16 -17.14
N ASP A 333 52.91 21.01 -18.20
CA ASP A 333 52.71 21.96 -19.30
C ASP A 333 51.33 21.93 -20.01
N ARG A 334 50.99 23.08 -20.60
CA ARG A 334 49.79 23.41 -21.41
C ARG A 334 49.89 22.83 -22.84
N ILE A 335 48.79 22.65 -23.57
CA ILE A 335 48.27 23.51 -24.67
C ILE A 335 46.96 22.85 -25.14
N SER A 336 45.77 23.43 -24.86
CA SER A 336 44.89 24.26 -25.72
C SER A 336 44.53 23.62 -27.07
N SER A 337 43.25 23.34 -27.34
CA SER A 337 42.30 24.24 -28.06
C SER A 337 41.03 23.40 -28.36
N ASP A 338 39.80 23.86 -28.54
CA ASP A 338 39.16 25.17 -28.40
C ASP A 338 37.64 24.93 -28.27
N ASP A 339 37.01 25.79 -27.48
CA ASP A 339 35.69 26.44 -27.59
C ASP A 339 34.54 25.82 -28.42
N MET A 340 33.35 25.69 -27.79
CA MET A 340 32.28 26.73 -27.85
C MET A 340 30.96 26.30 -27.16
N ASN A 341 30.74 26.84 -25.96
CA ASN A 341 29.54 27.46 -25.33
C ASN A 341 28.07 27.13 -25.71
N TYR A 342 27.29 26.89 -24.63
CA TYR A 342 25.97 27.44 -24.20
C TYR A 342 24.79 27.50 -25.22
N GLU A 343 23.53 27.18 -24.89
CA GLU A 343 22.69 27.74 -23.81
C GLU A 343 21.52 26.81 -23.38
N ASP A 344 21.08 27.05 -22.14
CA ASP A 344 19.80 26.66 -21.54
C ASP A 344 18.58 27.20 -22.31
N GLU A 345 17.54 26.38 -22.50
CA GLU A 345 16.17 26.88 -22.51
C GLU A 345 15.20 26.01 -21.71
N LYS A 346 14.65 26.63 -20.66
CA LYS A 346 13.50 26.18 -19.88
C LYS A 346 12.24 26.16 -20.76
N ILE A 347 11.50 25.05 -20.76
CA ILE A 347 10.05 25.09 -21.03
C ILE A 347 9.29 24.34 -19.94
N ASN A 348 8.63 25.13 -19.09
CA ASN A 348 7.51 24.74 -18.25
C ASN A 348 6.37 24.22 -19.12
N SER A 349 5.76 23.08 -18.75
CA SER A 349 4.33 22.93 -19.00
C SER A 349 3.63 22.17 -17.88
N SER A 350 2.75 22.91 -17.21
CA SER A 350 1.73 22.46 -16.29
C SER A 350 0.59 21.76 -17.04
N GLY A 351 0.12 20.65 -16.48
CA GLY A 351 -1.03 19.89 -16.94
C GLY A 351 -1.52 18.91 -15.87
N ASN A 352 -2.75 19.12 -15.41
CA ASN A 352 -3.45 18.44 -14.32
C ASN A 352 -3.40 16.90 -14.37
N LEU A 353 -3.02 16.26 -13.24
CA LEU A 353 -3.24 14.84 -13.00
C LEU A 353 -4.40 14.64 -12.04
N VAL A 354 -5.49 14.07 -12.57
CA VAL A 354 -6.60 13.50 -11.80
C VAL A 354 -6.14 12.14 -11.27
N ASN A 355 -6.39 11.91 -9.98
CA ASN A 355 -6.06 10.72 -9.22
C ASN A 355 -6.64 9.43 -9.82
N LEU A 356 -5.79 8.43 -10.07
CA LEU A 356 -6.12 7.00 -10.11
C LEU A 356 -4.86 6.23 -9.71
N GLU A 357 -4.69 6.04 -8.39
CA GLU A 357 -3.72 5.07 -7.84
C GLU A 357 -4.31 3.67 -8.00
N ASP A 358 -3.86 2.94 -9.02
CA ASP A 358 -3.74 1.47 -9.11
C ASP A 358 -3.52 1.11 -10.59
N ASP A 359 -2.41 1.51 -11.21
CA ASP A 359 -1.97 1.02 -12.53
C ASP A 359 -0.50 1.41 -12.76
N LEU A 360 0.43 0.57 -12.30
CA LEU A 360 1.83 0.62 -12.75
C LEU A 360 2.19 -0.76 -13.27
N ILE A 361 2.08 -0.93 -14.59
CA ILE A 361 2.93 -1.67 -15.53
C ILE A 361 2.23 -1.62 -16.90
N GLU A 362 2.84 -0.92 -17.86
CA GLU A 362 2.77 -1.09 -19.34
C GLU A 362 2.70 0.23 -20.10
N ASN A 363 3.66 0.39 -21.03
CA ASN A 363 3.81 1.30 -22.18
C ASN A 363 5.34 1.44 -22.37
N ASN A 364 6.03 1.23 -23.51
CA ASN A 364 5.71 1.15 -24.94
C ASN A 364 6.82 0.35 -25.66
N ILE A 365 6.58 -0.02 -26.93
CA ILE A 365 7.56 -0.56 -27.89
C ILE A 365 7.52 0.29 -29.17
N GLU A 366 8.65 0.43 -29.85
CA GLU A 366 8.76 0.71 -31.29
C GLU A 366 9.61 -0.37 -32.01
N PRO A 367 9.49 -0.50 -33.35
CA PRO A 367 9.43 -1.80 -34.05
C PRO A 367 10.71 -2.15 -34.86
N GLU A 368 10.84 -3.41 -35.28
CA GLU A 368 11.12 -3.81 -36.69
C GLU A 368 11.33 -5.33 -36.88
N GLY A 369 10.94 -5.84 -38.07
CA GLY A 369 11.45 -7.10 -38.66
C GLY A 369 10.43 -8.24 -38.89
N ARG A 370 10.03 -8.46 -40.15
CA ARG A 370 9.04 -9.46 -40.63
C ARG A 370 9.58 -10.91 -40.68
N SER A 371 8.72 -11.88 -40.38
CA SER A 371 8.59 -13.17 -41.09
C SER A 371 7.28 -13.86 -40.71
N MET A 372 6.45 -14.21 -41.70
CA MET A 372 5.12 -14.81 -41.57
C MET A 372 5.21 -16.35 -41.52
N ALA A 373 4.69 -16.95 -40.44
CA ALA A 373 3.79 -18.14 -40.43
C ALA A 373 3.77 -18.76 -39.01
N ASN A 374 2.57 -19.02 -38.47
CA ASN A 374 2.25 -19.66 -37.17
C ASN A 374 2.11 -18.78 -35.89
N ASP A 375 1.61 -17.54 -35.98
CA ASP A 375 1.65 -16.58 -34.86
C ASP A 375 0.49 -16.55 -33.85
N ILE A 376 -0.55 -17.40 -33.95
CA ILE A 376 -1.63 -17.40 -32.91
C ILE A 376 -1.21 -18.19 -31.66
N SER A 377 -0.34 -19.19 -31.80
CA SER A 377 0.16 -20.02 -30.70
C SER A 377 1.30 -19.34 -29.92
N ASN A 378 2.17 -18.61 -30.60
CA ASN A 378 3.43 -18.13 -30.02
C ASN A 378 3.29 -16.87 -29.15
N HIS A 379 2.15 -16.16 -29.20
CA HIS A 379 1.91 -15.01 -28.33
C HIS A 379 1.39 -15.37 -26.93
N LEU A 380 0.99 -16.62 -26.69
CA LEU A 380 0.58 -17.10 -25.37
C LEU A 380 1.79 -17.58 -24.52
N ASP A 381 2.85 -18.05 -25.16
CA ASP A 381 4.06 -18.54 -24.48
C ASP A 381 5.16 -17.46 -24.30
N ASN A 382 5.08 -16.33 -25.03
CA ASN A 382 6.05 -15.23 -24.97
C ASN A 382 5.68 -14.07 -24.02
N LEU A 383 4.93 -14.36 -22.96
CA LEU A 383 4.92 -13.54 -21.73
C LEU A 383 5.97 -14.03 -20.72
N ASN A 384 7.05 -14.66 -21.20
CA ASN A 384 8.33 -14.61 -20.52
C ASN A 384 8.77 -13.14 -20.46
N PHE A 385 8.35 -12.44 -19.40
CA PHE A 385 9.06 -11.27 -18.91
C PHE A 385 10.49 -11.71 -18.59
N ARG A 386 11.35 -11.79 -19.61
CA ARG A 386 12.79 -11.64 -19.41
C ARG A 386 12.95 -10.27 -18.76
N LEU A 387 13.30 -10.27 -17.48
CA LEU A 387 13.78 -9.11 -16.72
C LEU A 387 15.15 -8.64 -17.25
N THR A 388 15.26 -8.46 -18.56
CA THR A 388 16.41 -7.89 -19.25
C THR A 388 15.92 -7.01 -20.38
N SER A 389 15.41 -5.81 -20.04
CA SER A 389 15.32 -4.64 -20.94
C SER A 389 15.05 -3.36 -20.10
N PRO A 390 15.57 -2.17 -20.47
CA PRO A 390 15.95 -1.09 -19.56
C PRO A 390 14.79 -0.16 -19.16
N THR A 391 13.60 -0.70 -18.92
CA THR A 391 12.50 0.02 -18.27
C THR A 391 12.48 -0.35 -16.79
N ALA A 392 13.54 0.07 -16.09
CA ALA A 392 13.61 -0.03 -14.65
C ALA A 392 12.43 0.75 -14.03
N CYS A 393 11.45 0.03 -13.46
CA CYS A 393 10.73 0.60 -12.33
C CYS A 393 11.82 0.99 -11.34
N LYS A 394 12.05 2.31 -11.24
CA LYS A 394 13.14 2.91 -10.49
C LYS A 394 13.11 2.28 -9.09
N TYR A 395 14.18 1.60 -8.74
CA TYR A 395 14.43 0.90 -7.47
C TYR A 395 13.94 1.73 -6.25
N GLU A 396 13.99 3.04 -6.40
CA GLU A 396 13.56 4.08 -5.48
C GLU A 396 12.07 4.04 -5.10
N ASN A 397 11.23 3.38 -5.89
CA ASN A 397 9.79 3.24 -5.62
C ASN A 397 9.47 1.99 -4.79
N VAL A 398 10.30 0.94 -4.85
CA VAL A 398 10.01 -0.34 -4.16
C VAL A 398 10.55 -0.35 -2.73
N ILE A 399 11.70 0.29 -2.52
CA ILE A 399 12.46 0.19 -1.27
C ILE A 399 11.80 0.89 -0.08
N PRO A 400 11.18 2.08 -0.25
CA PRO A 400 10.35 2.65 0.81
C PRO A 400 9.26 1.69 1.29
N SER A 401 8.61 0.96 0.38
CA SER A 401 7.59 -0.04 0.70
C SER A 401 8.16 -1.26 1.42
N ILE A 402 9.38 -1.67 1.07
CA ILE A 402 10.13 -2.71 1.79
C ILE A 402 10.43 -2.24 3.21
N ILE A 403 11.04 -1.06 3.39
CA ILE A 403 11.38 -0.48 4.71
C ILE A 403 10.11 -0.35 5.58
N TYR A 404 9.01 0.10 5.00
CA TYR A 404 7.71 0.17 5.67
C TYR A 404 7.23 -1.21 6.14
N SER A 405 7.36 -2.25 5.32
CA SER A 405 6.98 -3.62 5.64
C SER A 405 7.77 -4.16 6.85
N TYR A 406 9.07 -3.86 6.95
CA TYR A 406 9.86 -4.19 8.15
C TYR A 406 9.38 -3.44 9.40
N GLY A 407 9.03 -2.16 9.25
CA GLY A 407 8.43 -1.39 10.34
C GLY A 407 7.14 -2.02 10.85
N LYS A 408 6.27 -2.45 9.92
CA LYS A 408 5.04 -3.21 10.23
C LYS A 408 5.34 -4.50 10.97
N GLN A 409 6.37 -5.26 10.61
CA GLN A 409 6.73 -6.46 11.36
C GLN A 409 7.04 -6.18 12.83
N LYS A 410 7.44 -4.96 13.23
CA LYS A 410 7.63 -4.60 14.65
C LYS A 410 6.39 -4.16 15.40
N THR A 411 5.26 -3.99 14.72
CA THR A 411 3.96 -3.75 15.33
C THR A 411 3.23 -5.06 15.65
N TYR A 412 2.12 -4.96 16.39
CA TYR A 412 1.24 -6.11 16.62
C TYR A 412 0.67 -6.60 15.28
N MET A 413 0.80 -7.90 15.04
CA MET A 413 0.30 -8.62 13.88
C MET A 413 -0.69 -9.68 14.39
N LYS A 414 -1.77 -9.96 13.64
CA LYS A 414 -2.83 -10.88 14.07
C LYS A 414 -2.41 -12.34 13.97
N HIS A 415 -1.59 -12.66 12.98
CA HIS A 415 -1.25 -14.04 12.63
C HIS A 415 0.26 -14.25 12.67
N ASN A 416 0.69 -15.50 12.84
CA ASN A 416 2.10 -15.89 12.80
C ASN A 416 2.27 -17.04 11.82
N ILE A 417 3.34 -17.01 11.02
CA ILE A 417 3.75 -18.13 10.15
C ILE A 417 5.23 -18.39 10.37
N TYR A 418 5.60 -19.67 10.40
CA TYR A 418 6.98 -20.10 10.60
C TYR A 418 7.61 -20.52 9.27
N VAL A 419 8.90 -20.19 9.12
CA VAL A 419 9.72 -20.70 8.01
C VAL A 419 10.35 -22.00 8.47
N ASP A 420 10.38 -23.00 7.58
CA ASP A 420 11.08 -24.26 7.80
C ASP A 420 12.53 -24.01 8.27
N LYS A 421 12.91 -24.68 9.36
CA LYS A 421 14.19 -24.44 10.03
C LYS A 421 15.38 -24.90 9.18
N ASN A 422 15.22 -26.00 8.44
CA ASN A 422 16.28 -26.57 7.64
C ASN A 422 16.53 -25.70 6.41
N LEU A 423 15.47 -25.27 5.72
CA LEU A 423 15.54 -24.34 4.61
C LEU A 423 16.15 -23.00 5.03
N TYR A 424 15.72 -22.45 6.18
CA TYR A 424 16.30 -21.23 6.73
C TYR A 424 17.81 -21.36 6.95
N ASN A 425 18.24 -22.44 7.63
CA ASN A 425 19.66 -22.66 7.93
C ASN A 425 20.47 -22.90 6.66
N HIS A 426 19.93 -23.64 5.68
CA HIS A 426 20.54 -23.84 4.38
C HIS A 426 20.78 -22.48 3.71
N ILE A 427 19.76 -21.63 3.57
CA ILE A 427 19.91 -20.34 2.90
C ILE A 427 20.94 -19.45 3.62
N VAL A 428 20.88 -19.35 4.95
CA VAL A 428 21.83 -18.53 5.71
C VAL A 428 23.27 -19.04 5.55
N ASN A 429 23.47 -20.36 5.54
CA ASN A 429 24.81 -20.94 5.38
C ASN A 429 25.32 -20.84 3.94
N SER A 430 24.44 -20.92 2.94
CA SER A 430 24.81 -20.81 1.52
C SER A 430 25.10 -19.37 1.08
N TYR A 431 24.45 -18.39 1.71
CA TYR A 431 24.56 -16.98 1.36
C TYR A 431 25.19 -16.21 2.51
N ASN A 432 26.47 -16.46 2.76
CA ASN A 432 27.22 -15.72 3.77
C ASN A 432 27.63 -14.36 3.20
N VAL A 433 27.49 -13.30 3.99
CA VAL A 433 27.89 -11.94 3.58
C VAL A 433 28.93 -11.45 4.56
N GLU A 434 30.13 -11.15 4.07
CA GLU A 434 31.14 -10.48 4.89
C GLU A 434 30.59 -9.14 5.41
N CYS A 435 30.91 -8.82 6.67
CA CYS A 435 30.47 -7.59 7.33
C CYS A 435 31.20 -6.33 6.82
N GLY A 436 31.72 -6.33 5.61
CA GLY A 436 32.45 -5.22 5.03
C GLY A 436 31.56 -4.21 4.33
N ILE A 437 30.90 -3.29 5.06
CA ILE A 437 30.93 -1.86 4.71
C ILE A 437 31.07 -1.07 6.02
N ASN A 438 32.24 -0.44 6.20
CA ASN A 438 32.40 0.85 6.87
C ASN A 438 33.84 1.37 6.69
N ASN A 439 34.05 2.35 5.82
CA ASN A 439 34.95 3.44 6.20
C ASN A 439 34.12 4.31 7.17
N SER A 440 34.17 3.91 8.45
CA SER A 440 33.66 4.56 9.67
C SER A 440 32.43 5.51 9.57
N PRO A 441 31.32 5.23 10.29
CA PRO A 441 30.30 6.25 10.48
C PRO A 441 30.88 7.33 11.40
N GLN A 442 31.10 8.54 10.88
CA GLN A 442 31.65 9.64 11.70
C GLN A 442 30.70 10.04 12.84
N GLU A 443 29.36 9.89 12.71
CA GLU A 443 28.39 10.04 13.81
C GLU A 443 27.09 9.22 13.55
N THR A 444 26.56 8.53 14.56
CA THR A 444 25.26 7.83 14.48
C THR A 444 24.27 8.36 15.51
N VAL A 445 22.97 8.34 15.18
CA VAL A 445 21.87 8.68 16.09
C VAL A 445 20.97 7.47 16.24
N TYR A 446 20.61 7.14 17.47
CA TYR A 446 19.66 6.06 17.74
C TYR A 446 18.21 6.56 17.61
N LEU A 447 17.46 5.96 16.70
CA LEU A 447 16.06 6.28 16.44
C LEU A 447 15.16 5.20 17.06
N PHE A 448 14.11 5.64 17.75
CA PHE A 448 13.16 4.75 18.41
C PHE A 448 11.75 5.34 18.39
N ASP A 449 10.75 4.47 18.42
CA ASP A 449 9.35 4.86 18.41
C ASP A 449 8.96 5.57 19.72
N ILE A 450 8.81 6.90 19.68
CA ILE A 450 8.47 7.69 20.87
C ILE A 450 7.03 7.45 21.36
N SER A 451 6.14 6.89 20.52
CA SER A 451 4.78 6.54 20.96
C SER A 451 4.80 5.48 22.07
N ARG A 452 5.86 4.66 22.14
CA ARG A 452 6.06 3.70 23.23
C ARG A 452 6.52 4.34 24.54
N LYS A 453 7.19 5.49 24.51
CA LYS A 453 7.51 6.25 25.75
C LYS A 453 6.24 6.80 26.36
N PHE A 454 5.36 7.39 25.55
CA PHE A 454 4.03 7.84 26.02
C PHE A 454 3.18 6.70 26.62
N LEU A 455 3.32 5.47 26.12
CA LEU A 455 2.64 4.29 26.67
C LEU A 455 3.37 3.65 27.88
N LYS A 456 4.68 3.90 28.03
CA LYS A 456 5.53 3.38 29.13
C LYS A 456 5.75 4.36 30.27
N ASP A 457 5.40 5.64 30.08
CA ASP A 457 4.96 6.51 31.17
C ASP A 457 3.63 5.91 31.67
N LYS A 458 3.76 4.74 32.30
CA LYS A 458 2.73 3.94 32.96
C LYS A 458 2.26 4.64 34.24
N ASN A 459 2.04 5.94 34.15
CA ASN A 459 1.12 6.65 35.02
C ASN A 459 -0.07 7.12 34.17
N ILE A 460 -0.55 6.24 33.28
CA ILE A 460 -1.89 6.37 32.69
C ILE A 460 -2.96 6.10 33.77
N PHE A 461 -2.58 5.40 34.86
CA PHE A 461 -3.42 4.94 35.96
C PHE A 461 -2.94 5.31 37.38
N ASP A 462 -1.80 5.99 37.53
CA ASP A 462 -1.30 6.41 38.85
C ASP A 462 -1.44 7.93 39.00
N ASN A 463 -2.13 8.33 40.08
CA ASN A 463 -2.15 9.69 40.56
C ASN A 463 -0.72 10.20 40.77
N ILE A 464 -0.51 11.48 40.48
CA ILE A 464 0.77 12.19 40.53
C ILE A 464 1.30 12.23 41.97
N LYS A 465 1.88 11.14 42.44
CA LYS A 465 2.78 11.05 43.59
C LYS A 465 3.63 9.80 43.42
N ASP A 466 4.67 9.88 42.60
CA ASP A 466 5.97 9.31 43.00
C ASP A 466 7.09 9.70 42.04
N ASN A 467 8.09 10.31 42.64
CA ASN A 467 9.28 10.81 41.99
C ASN A 467 10.29 9.67 41.77
N HIS A 468 10.97 9.73 40.63
CA HIS A 468 12.28 9.13 40.35
C HIS A 468 12.43 7.60 40.43
N LYS A 469 12.19 6.94 39.29
CA LYS A 469 13.12 5.87 38.84
C LYS A 469 13.57 6.15 37.41
N LYS A 470 14.87 6.50 37.27
CA LYS A 470 15.56 6.61 35.98
C LYS A 470 15.42 5.29 35.23
N ASN A 471 14.58 5.28 34.20
CA ASN A 471 14.44 4.16 33.26
C ASN A 471 15.78 3.91 32.57
N LYS A 472 16.56 2.94 33.07
CA LYS A 472 17.71 2.38 32.35
C LYS A 472 17.17 1.82 31.03
N LEU A 473 17.49 2.49 29.92
CA LEU A 473 17.30 1.99 28.55
C LEU A 473 17.88 0.58 28.51
N ARG A 474 17.02 -0.45 28.53
CA ARG A 474 17.44 -1.86 28.41
C ARG A 474 18.35 -1.94 27.19
N LYS A 475 19.58 -2.47 27.38
CA LYS A 475 20.55 -2.76 26.32
C LYS A 475 19.81 -3.27 25.09
N TYR A 476 19.77 -2.47 24.04
CA TYR A 476 19.08 -2.75 22.80
C TYR A 476 19.75 -3.94 22.13
N GLN A 477 19.26 -5.15 22.43
CA GLN A 477 19.73 -6.36 21.78
C GLN A 477 19.48 -6.22 20.28
N ASN A 478 20.57 -6.22 19.52
CA ASN A 478 20.55 -6.31 18.05
C ASN A 478 19.59 -7.43 17.65
N LYS A 479 18.44 -7.05 17.08
CA LYS A 479 17.44 -8.00 16.58
C LYS A 479 18.05 -8.68 15.36
N LYS A 480 18.62 -9.88 15.53
CA LYS A 480 19.29 -10.69 14.48
C LYS A 480 18.57 -10.62 13.12
N PHE A 481 17.24 -10.66 13.13
CA PHE A 481 16.41 -10.65 11.91
C PHE A 481 16.32 -9.31 11.15
N TYR A 482 16.85 -8.20 11.69
CA TYR A 482 16.77 -6.86 11.09
C TYR A 482 18.16 -6.32 10.68
N GLN A 483 19.22 -7.09 10.88
CA GLN A 483 20.60 -6.65 10.65
C GLN A 483 20.80 -6.19 9.20
N ASP A 484 20.36 -6.98 8.23
CA ASP A 484 20.56 -6.65 6.80
C ASP A 484 19.73 -5.45 6.35
N ILE A 485 18.48 -5.28 6.83
CA ILE A 485 17.70 -4.08 6.47
C ILE A 485 18.29 -2.82 7.10
N ILE A 486 18.79 -2.90 8.34
CA ILE A 486 19.50 -1.79 9.00
C ILE A 486 20.77 -1.43 8.21
N TYR A 487 21.49 -2.43 7.71
CA TYR A 487 22.66 -2.24 6.88
C TYR A 487 22.31 -1.56 5.55
N ILE A 488 21.26 -2.03 4.87
CA ILE A 488 20.78 -1.45 3.60
C ILE A 488 20.41 0.03 3.80
N ILE A 489 19.67 0.35 4.87
CA ILE A 489 19.27 1.73 5.17
C ILE A 489 20.48 2.63 5.41
N ASN A 490 21.51 2.16 6.13
CA ASN A 490 22.67 3.00 6.45
C ASN A 490 23.64 3.16 5.28
N ASN A 491 23.84 2.11 4.49
CA ASN A 491 24.92 2.07 3.49
C ASN A 491 24.44 2.34 2.07
N TYR A 492 23.18 2.05 1.76
CA TYR A 492 22.70 2.15 0.39
C TYR A 492 21.63 3.21 0.17
N LEU A 493 20.78 3.51 1.17
CA LEU A 493 19.82 4.61 1.09
C LEU A 493 20.43 5.92 0.55
N PRO A 494 21.65 6.33 0.95
CA PRO A 494 22.26 7.56 0.44
C PRO A 494 22.39 7.63 -1.08
N PHE A 495 22.61 6.50 -1.75
CA PHE A 495 22.88 6.46 -3.19
C PHE A 495 21.66 6.75 -4.07
N PHE A 496 20.46 6.74 -3.51
CA PHE A 496 19.21 6.88 -4.26
C PHE A 496 18.15 7.72 -3.54
N LEU A 497 18.47 8.28 -2.37
CA LEU A 497 17.52 9.02 -1.54
C LEU A 497 16.84 10.17 -2.31
N SER A 498 17.58 10.89 -3.16
CA SER A 498 17.08 11.99 -3.99
C SER A 498 16.11 11.58 -5.10
N ASN A 499 16.09 10.29 -5.44
CA ASN A 499 15.25 9.71 -6.49
C ASN A 499 13.96 9.09 -5.91
N ILE A 500 13.81 9.02 -4.59
CA ILE A 500 12.59 8.54 -3.93
C ILE A 500 11.46 9.55 -4.18
N HIS A 501 10.30 9.05 -4.59
CA HIS A 501 9.11 9.89 -4.74
C HIS A 501 8.75 10.54 -3.39
N TYR A 502 8.46 11.85 -3.39
CA TYR A 502 8.26 12.63 -2.15
C TYR A 502 7.25 11.99 -1.18
N ASN A 503 6.17 11.42 -1.72
CA ASN A 503 5.11 10.78 -0.94
C ASN A 503 5.55 9.47 -0.24
N ASP A 504 6.67 8.87 -0.65
CA ASP A 504 7.19 7.62 -0.10
C ASP A 504 8.21 7.84 1.03
N LEU A 505 8.67 9.08 1.26
CA LEU A 505 9.51 9.41 2.41
C LEU A 505 8.81 9.09 3.74
N LYS A 506 7.48 9.21 3.80
CA LYS A 506 6.68 8.79 4.97
C LYS A 506 6.88 7.31 5.31
N ASN A 507 7.02 6.45 4.29
CA ASN A 507 7.18 5.00 4.44
C ASN A 507 8.57 4.68 5.00
N VAL A 508 9.61 5.37 4.50
CA VAL A 508 10.98 5.30 5.03
C VAL A 508 11.03 5.71 6.50
N LEU A 509 10.49 6.89 6.84
CA LEU A 509 10.47 7.42 8.21
C LEU A 509 9.71 6.48 9.17
N PHE A 510 8.54 5.97 8.74
CA PHE A 510 7.77 5.02 9.54
C PHE A 510 8.56 3.74 9.81
N GLY A 511 9.20 3.16 8.78
CA GLY A 511 9.99 1.96 8.92
C GLY A 511 11.16 2.14 9.89
N ILE A 512 11.94 3.21 9.70
CA ILE A 512 13.07 3.55 10.58
C ILE A 512 12.62 3.72 12.04
N ALA A 513 11.53 4.45 12.28
CA ALA A 513 10.99 4.65 13.63
C ALA A 513 10.57 3.33 14.29
N LYS A 514 9.89 2.44 13.56
CA LYS A 514 9.36 1.18 14.10
C LYS A 514 10.38 0.07 14.24
N ILE A 515 11.39 0.01 13.36
CA ILE A 515 12.50 -0.96 13.48
C ILE A 515 13.26 -0.73 14.79
N GLU A 516 13.41 0.55 15.18
CA GLU A 516 14.24 1.05 16.28
C GLU A 516 15.72 0.71 16.02
N MET A 517 16.46 1.64 15.40
CA MET A 517 17.79 1.38 14.85
C MET A 517 18.73 2.58 15.00
N SER A 518 20.04 2.31 14.98
CA SER A 518 21.07 3.33 14.77
C SER A 518 21.11 3.74 13.31
N LEU A 519 20.97 5.05 13.05
CA LEU A 519 21.01 5.63 11.73
C LEU A 519 22.19 6.61 11.61
N ASN A 520 22.87 6.61 10.46
CA ASN A 520 23.85 7.63 10.12
C ASN A 520 23.18 9.02 10.17
N LYS A 521 23.76 9.92 10.97
CA LYS A 521 23.20 11.26 11.21
C LYS A 521 23.07 12.09 9.93
N LYS A 522 24.01 11.92 8.98
CA LYS A 522 23.96 12.57 7.68
C LYS A 522 22.71 12.16 6.90
N VAL A 523 22.43 10.86 6.82
CA VAL A 523 21.25 10.31 6.12
C VAL A 523 19.95 10.84 6.69
N LEU A 524 19.85 10.94 8.03
CA LEU A 524 18.68 11.54 8.67
C LEU A 524 18.48 13.00 8.28
N ASN A 525 19.56 13.79 8.28
CA ASN A 525 19.51 15.20 7.90
C ASN A 525 19.16 15.36 6.42
N ASP A 526 19.73 14.55 5.53
CA ASP A 526 19.43 14.56 4.09
C ASP A 526 17.93 14.28 3.84
N ILE A 527 17.33 13.33 4.58
CA ILE A 527 15.88 13.07 4.52
C ILE A 527 15.10 14.31 4.94
N PHE A 528 15.47 14.96 6.04
CA PHE A 528 14.79 16.16 6.54
C PHE A 528 14.91 17.34 5.57
N GLU A 529 16.07 17.56 4.97
CA GLU A 529 16.28 18.60 3.97
C GLU A 529 15.42 18.38 2.72
N LEU A 530 15.35 17.14 2.23
CA LEU A 530 14.46 16.79 1.10
C LEU A 530 12.99 17.06 1.42
N ILE A 531 12.54 16.74 2.64
CA ILE A 531 11.18 17.06 3.07
C ILE A 531 10.94 18.56 3.01
N VAL A 532 11.84 19.39 3.55
CA VAL A 532 11.71 20.86 3.48
C VAL A 532 11.61 21.33 2.02
N ILE A 533 12.46 20.80 1.13
CA ILE A 533 12.43 21.16 -0.29
C ILE A 533 11.07 20.82 -0.91
N TYR A 534 10.56 19.61 -0.69
CA TYR A 534 9.29 19.18 -1.29
C TYR A 534 8.06 19.89 -0.70
N VAL A 535 8.08 20.19 0.59
CA VAL A 535 7.04 20.99 1.26
C VAL A 535 7.02 22.41 0.72
N LYS A 536 8.18 23.07 0.61
CA LYS A 536 8.28 24.44 0.04
C LYS A 536 7.89 24.50 -1.44
N ARG A 537 8.07 23.42 -2.18
CA ARG A 537 7.60 23.28 -3.57
C ARG A 537 6.11 22.95 -3.71
N ASN A 538 5.37 22.85 -2.60
CA ASN A 538 3.94 22.50 -2.57
C ASN A 538 3.60 21.21 -3.34
N LEU A 539 4.46 20.18 -3.26
CA LEU A 539 4.26 18.93 -3.99
C LEU A 539 3.24 17.99 -3.33
N TYR A 540 3.01 18.12 -2.02
CA TYR A 540 2.13 17.23 -1.27
C TYR A 540 0.65 17.59 -1.42
N LYS A 541 -0.21 16.57 -1.41
CA LYS A 541 -1.65 16.72 -1.15
C LYS A 541 -1.94 16.74 0.35
N SER A 542 -3.14 17.17 0.73
CA SER A 542 -3.54 17.32 2.14
C SER A 542 -3.44 16.01 2.96
N TYR A 543 -3.85 14.86 2.42
CA TYR A 543 -3.72 13.58 3.13
C TYR A 543 -2.26 13.09 3.22
N GLU A 544 -1.42 13.47 2.25
CA GLU A 544 -0.03 13.04 2.18
C GLU A 544 0.82 13.75 3.22
N ILE A 545 0.64 15.07 3.38
CA ILE A 545 1.32 15.86 4.41
C ILE A 545 0.90 15.44 5.82
N ILE A 546 -0.35 15.01 6.02
CA ILE A 546 -0.81 14.42 7.29
C ILE A 546 -0.12 13.09 7.56
N ASN A 547 -0.02 12.20 6.57
CA ASN A 547 0.66 10.91 6.73
C ASN A 547 2.17 11.06 6.94
N LEU A 548 2.78 12.07 6.32
CA LEU A 548 4.16 12.47 6.58
C LEU A 548 4.32 12.96 8.02
N SER A 549 3.46 13.88 8.47
CA SER A 549 3.42 14.39 9.84
C SER A 549 3.29 13.26 10.85
N ARG A 550 2.39 12.31 10.60
CA ARG A 550 2.24 11.10 11.42
C ARG A 550 3.56 10.35 11.56
N SER A 551 4.29 10.14 10.46
CA SER A 551 5.53 9.37 10.46
C SER A 551 6.67 10.12 11.17
N LEU A 552 6.76 11.44 10.98
CA LEU A 552 7.69 12.31 11.70
C LEU A 552 7.41 12.33 13.20
N SER A 553 6.14 12.32 13.61
CA SER A 553 5.76 12.32 15.04
C SER A 553 6.20 11.07 15.80
N LEU A 554 6.62 10.02 15.10
CA LEU A 554 7.16 8.80 15.73
C LEU A 554 8.65 8.90 16.06
N LEU A 555 9.36 9.85 15.44
CA LEU A 555 10.82 9.97 15.53
C LEU A 555 11.24 10.88 16.70
N PRO A 556 12.33 10.53 17.41
CA PRO A 556 12.97 11.45 18.32
C PRO A 556 13.79 12.49 17.53
N HIS A 557 14.09 13.62 18.15
CA HIS A 557 15.03 14.63 17.63
C HIS A 557 14.63 15.32 16.31
N VAL A 558 13.33 15.34 15.95
CA VAL A 558 12.85 16.15 14.83
C VAL A 558 12.96 17.64 15.20
N LYS A 559 13.66 18.44 14.37
CA LYS A 559 13.89 19.87 14.63
C LYS A 559 12.57 20.67 14.57
N PRO A 560 12.37 21.67 15.45
CA PRO A 560 11.19 22.54 15.42
C PRO A 560 10.95 23.21 14.06
N ASP A 561 12.01 23.64 13.37
CA ASP A 561 11.91 24.33 12.07
C ASP A 561 11.25 23.46 10.98
N LEU A 562 11.51 22.15 11.00
CA LEU A 562 10.87 21.22 10.06
C LEU A 562 9.37 21.16 10.30
N TRP A 563 8.96 21.08 11.57
CA TRP A 563 7.56 21.09 11.95
C TRP A 563 6.88 22.40 11.57
N ILE A 564 7.50 23.55 11.86
CA ILE A 564 6.96 24.86 11.47
C ILE A 564 6.74 24.90 9.96
N CYS A 565 7.72 24.48 9.16
CA CYS A 565 7.60 24.43 7.70
C CYS A 565 6.42 23.58 7.21
N ILE A 566 6.20 22.41 7.82
CA ILE A 566 5.09 21.50 7.46
C ILE A 566 3.74 22.09 7.87
N LEU A 567 3.63 22.60 9.10
CA LEU A 567 2.39 23.12 9.64
C LEU A 567 1.96 24.42 8.94
N ASP A 568 2.90 25.30 8.59
CA ASP A 568 2.62 26.50 7.82
C ASP A 568 2.17 26.17 6.40
N CYS A 569 2.79 25.19 5.74
CA CYS A 569 2.33 24.68 4.45
C CYS A 569 0.89 24.17 4.55
N TYR A 570 0.57 23.38 5.58
CA TYR A 570 -0.79 22.89 5.79
C TYR A 570 -1.80 24.00 6.06
N LYS A 571 -1.44 24.95 6.94
CA LYS A 571 -2.26 26.11 7.28
C LYS A 571 -2.60 26.94 6.05
N ASN A 572 -1.60 27.22 5.21
CA ASN A 572 -1.76 28.15 4.10
C ASN A 572 -2.46 27.49 2.90
N ASN A 573 -2.28 26.18 2.68
CA ASN A 573 -2.75 25.52 1.46
C ASN A 573 -3.96 24.59 1.65
N PHE A 574 -4.17 24.03 2.85
CA PHE A 574 -5.06 22.87 3.01
C PHE A 574 -6.11 23.00 4.11
N ILE A 575 -5.86 23.75 5.19
CA ILE A 575 -6.68 23.69 6.41
C ILE A 575 -8.18 23.94 6.19
N SER A 576 -8.54 24.90 5.33
CA SER A 576 -9.91 25.29 5.02
C SER A 576 -10.63 24.28 4.11
N ASN A 577 -9.92 23.72 3.13
CA ASN A 577 -10.48 22.83 2.10
C ASN A 577 -10.44 21.35 2.48
N THR A 578 -9.80 21.00 3.59
CA THR A 578 -9.65 19.60 4.03
C THR A 578 -10.86 19.14 4.86
N SER A 579 -11.12 17.83 4.85
CA SER A 579 -12.20 17.22 5.62
C SER A 579 -11.97 17.35 7.13
N VAL A 580 -13.07 17.39 7.89
CA VAL A 580 -13.02 17.48 9.36
C VAL A 580 -12.23 16.32 9.97
N LYS A 581 -12.40 15.10 9.43
CA LYS A 581 -11.63 13.91 9.80
C LYS A 581 -10.12 14.11 9.77
N ASN A 582 -9.63 14.67 8.68
CA ASN A 582 -8.21 14.92 8.48
C ASN A 582 -7.69 16.02 9.42
N ASN A 583 -8.47 17.09 9.63
CA ASN A 583 -8.12 18.15 10.60
C ASN A 583 -8.10 17.61 12.04
N CYS A 584 -9.07 16.79 12.45
CA CYS A 584 -9.10 16.13 13.76
C CYS A 584 -7.89 15.19 13.94
N TYR A 585 -7.51 14.46 12.89
CA TYR A 585 -6.35 13.59 12.94
C TYR A 585 -5.04 14.36 13.05
N LEU A 586 -4.91 15.47 12.31
CA LEU A 586 -3.74 16.35 12.42
C LEU A 586 -3.67 17.03 13.79
N PHE A 587 -4.80 17.39 14.40
CA PHE A 587 -4.85 17.90 15.77
C PHE A 587 -4.29 16.88 16.77
N TYR A 588 -4.67 15.60 16.64
CA TYR A 588 -4.09 14.53 17.44
C TYR A 588 -2.57 14.39 17.21
N ILE A 589 -2.09 14.41 15.96
CA ILE A 589 -0.65 14.37 15.67
C ILE A 589 0.10 15.56 16.29
N PHE A 590 -0.46 16.76 16.13
CA PHE A 590 0.09 18.01 16.66
C PHE A 590 0.26 17.96 18.18
N SER A 591 -0.66 17.29 18.89
CA SER A 591 -0.60 17.17 20.35
C SER A 591 0.70 16.55 20.88
N PHE A 592 1.35 15.68 20.10
CA PHE A 592 2.63 15.06 20.49
C PHE A 592 3.84 16.00 20.36
N VAL A 593 3.72 17.04 19.52
CA VAL A 593 4.86 17.88 19.13
C VAL A 593 4.76 19.31 19.65
N LYS A 594 3.57 19.75 20.12
CA LYS A 594 3.33 21.10 20.64
C LYS A 594 4.38 21.56 21.67
N LYS A 595 4.80 20.69 22.60
CA LYS A 595 5.80 21.04 23.63
C LYS A 595 7.12 21.55 23.03
N GLY A 596 7.52 21.04 21.86
CA GLY A 596 8.75 21.44 21.17
C GLY A 596 8.59 22.66 20.25
N LEU A 597 7.37 23.16 20.05
CA LEU A 597 7.05 24.23 19.08
C LEU A 597 6.71 25.57 19.76
N GLY A 598 7.02 25.72 21.05
CA GLY A 598 6.82 26.97 21.79
C GLY A 598 5.41 27.54 21.68
N ASN A 599 5.30 28.84 21.40
CA ASN A 599 4.03 29.59 21.35
C ASN A 599 3.22 29.43 20.05
N SER A 600 3.43 28.36 19.27
CA SER A 600 2.63 28.14 18.05
C SER A 600 1.12 28.04 18.34
N ASN A 601 0.33 28.93 17.75
CA ASN A 601 -1.13 28.98 17.83
C ASN A 601 -1.83 28.10 16.77
N PHE A 602 -1.10 27.18 16.14
CA PHE A 602 -1.63 26.33 15.07
C PHE A 602 -2.87 25.51 15.48
N HIS A 603 -2.89 25.00 16.71
CA HIS A 603 -4.05 24.29 17.26
C HIS A 603 -5.33 25.14 17.28
N LEU A 604 -5.24 26.45 17.52
CA LEU A 604 -6.41 27.35 17.51
C LEU A 604 -7.00 27.45 16.11
N HIS A 605 -6.16 27.57 15.08
CA HIS A 605 -6.60 27.57 13.69
C HIS A 605 -7.25 26.23 13.29
N LEU A 606 -6.71 25.10 13.77
CA LEU A 606 -7.33 23.80 13.55
C LEU A 606 -8.72 23.72 14.20
N ILE A 607 -8.83 24.12 15.46
CA ILE A 607 -10.11 24.07 16.19
C ILE A 607 -11.16 24.94 15.51
N GLN A 608 -10.80 26.13 15.04
CA GLN A 608 -11.70 27.00 14.29
C GLN A 608 -12.31 26.27 13.08
N HIS A 609 -11.49 25.68 12.22
CA HIS A 609 -11.97 24.97 11.03
C HIS A 609 -12.64 23.63 11.34
N ILE A 610 -12.35 23.00 12.48
CA ILE A 610 -13.06 21.81 12.96
C ILE A 610 -14.47 22.20 13.38
N ASN A 611 -14.64 23.31 14.11
CA ASN A 611 -15.94 23.82 14.54
C ASN A 611 -16.84 24.25 13.37
N GLU A 612 -16.27 24.72 12.26
CA GLU A 612 -17.02 25.03 11.03
C GLU A 612 -17.70 23.80 10.39
N LYS A 613 -17.24 22.57 10.68
CA LYS A 613 -17.66 21.33 10.01
C LYS A 613 -18.20 20.27 10.98
N VAL A 614 -18.74 20.67 12.13
CA VAL A 614 -19.22 19.79 13.22
C VAL A 614 -20.31 18.80 12.77
N THR A 615 -21.14 19.19 11.80
CA THR A 615 -22.19 18.33 11.24
C THR A 615 -21.66 17.07 10.56
N HIS A 616 -20.37 17.05 10.22
CA HIS A 616 -19.69 15.93 9.55
C HIS A 616 -18.84 15.08 10.50
N PHE A 617 -18.92 15.30 11.82
CA PHE A 617 -18.22 14.47 12.78
C PHE A 617 -18.62 13.00 12.67
N CYS A 618 -17.62 12.12 12.79
CA CYS A 618 -17.82 10.71 13.07
C CYS A 618 -17.18 10.32 14.40
N LYS A 619 -17.47 9.10 14.86
CA LYS A 619 -16.93 8.54 16.11
C LYS A 619 -15.41 8.70 16.22
N ASP A 620 -14.66 8.32 15.18
CA ASP A 620 -13.20 8.35 15.20
C ASP A 620 -12.66 9.78 15.36
N ASP A 621 -13.34 10.77 14.79
CA ASP A 621 -12.94 12.17 14.87
C ASP A 621 -12.98 12.67 16.31
N ILE A 622 -14.05 12.32 17.04
CA ILE A 622 -14.20 12.64 18.47
C ILE A 622 -13.07 12.02 19.28
N ILE A 623 -12.70 10.77 19.01
CA ILE A 623 -11.62 10.10 19.74
C ILE A 623 -10.26 10.74 19.44
N HIS A 624 -10.00 11.16 18.21
CA HIS A 624 -8.79 11.92 17.89
C HIS A 624 -8.74 13.26 18.62
N LEU A 625 -9.86 14.00 18.64
CA LEU A 625 -9.96 15.27 19.35
C LEU A 625 -9.72 15.09 20.85
N ILE A 626 -10.43 14.16 21.49
CA ILE A 626 -10.30 13.87 22.92
C ILE A 626 -8.86 13.48 23.27
N LYS A 627 -8.24 12.58 22.51
CA LYS A 627 -6.83 12.21 22.72
C LYS A 627 -5.89 13.40 22.59
N GLY A 628 -6.12 14.25 21.58
CA GLY A 628 -5.35 15.47 21.39
C GLY A 628 -5.50 16.45 22.56
N LEU A 629 -6.73 16.65 23.03
CA LEU A 629 -7.05 17.53 24.16
C LEU A 629 -6.44 17.02 25.48
N ILE A 630 -6.48 15.71 25.73
CA ILE A 630 -5.79 15.08 26.87
C ILE A 630 -4.28 15.31 26.79
N ASN A 631 -3.67 15.03 25.65
CA ASN A 631 -2.22 15.18 25.45
C ASN A 631 -1.74 16.62 25.63
N LEU A 632 -2.57 17.59 25.23
CA LEU A 632 -2.31 19.01 25.39
C LEU A 632 -2.69 19.55 26.78
N HIS A 633 -3.45 18.80 27.56
CA HIS A 633 -4.15 19.26 28.76
C HIS A 633 -4.86 20.61 28.50
N TYR A 634 -5.73 20.62 27.48
CA TYR A 634 -6.33 21.84 26.93
C TYR A 634 -7.87 21.79 26.96
N TYR A 635 -8.47 22.94 27.29
CA TYR A 635 -9.92 23.14 27.28
C TYR A 635 -10.30 24.23 26.27
N HIS A 636 -11.30 23.93 25.42
CA HIS A 636 -11.87 24.90 24.49
C HIS A 636 -13.40 24.82 24.52
N ASN A 637 -14.04 25.86 25.03
CA ASN A 637 -15.47 25.89 25.34
C ASN A 637 -16.37 25.40 24.19
N GLU A 638 -16.24 25.99 23.00
CA GLU A 638 -17.10 25.64 21.85
C GLU A 638 -16.88 24.21 21.35
N LEU A 639 -15.62 23.78 21.22
CA LEU A 639 -15.25 22.44 20.78
C LEU A 639 -15.77 21.38 21.76
N VAL A 640 -15.59 21.60 23.07
CA VAL A 640 -16.08 20.67 24.10
C VAL A 640 -17.59 20.57 24.07
N LYS A 641 -18.31 21.70 23.92
CA LYS A 641 -19.76 21.69 23.73
C LYS A 641 -20.17 20.87 22.50
N ASN A 642 -19.47 21.02 21.38
CA ASN A 642 -19.73 20.25 20.15
C ASN A 642 -19.45 18.75 20.35
N ILE A 643 -18.38 18.40 21.07
CA ILE A 643 -18.07 17.01 21.44
C ILE A 643 -19.16 16.43 22.35
N SER A 644 -19.55 17.12 23.43
CA SER A 644 -20.64 16.68 24.32
C SER A 644 -21.93 16.45 23.54
N ASN A 645 -22.32 17.37 22.67
CA ASN A 645 -23.53 17.24 21.86
C ASN A 645 -23.48 16.01 20.94
N PHE A 646 -22.32 15.74 20.32
CA PHE A 646 -22.15 14.55 19.47
C PHE A 646 -22.23 13.27 20.31
N VAL A 647 -21.55 13.24 21.46
CA VAL A 647 -21.54 12.10 22.39
C VAL A 647 -22.95 11.80 22.89
N GLN A 648 -23.69 12.81 23.36
CA GLN A 648 -25.06 12.62 23.85
C GLN A 648 -25.99 12.04 22.77
N LYS A 649 -25.85 12.46 21.51
CA LYS A 649 -26.66 11.94 20.39
C LYS A 649 -26.26 10.53 19.95
N ASN A 650 -25.01 10.12 20.15
CA ASN A 650 -24.42 8.92 19.55
C ASN A 650 -23.72 7.99 20.56
N TYR A 651 -24.12 8.05 21.84
CA TYR A 651 -23.44 7.40 22.96
C TYR A 651 -23.30 5.87 22.82
N GLU A 652 -24.19 5.22 22.05
CA GLU A 652 -24.13 3.78 21.77
C GLU A 652 -23.02 3.37 20.78
N LEU A 653 -22.43 4.32 20.03
CA LEU A 653 -21.38 4.02 19.04
C LEU A 653 -20.01 3.74 19.70
N PHE A 654 -19.82 4.16 20.95
CA PHE A 654 -18.54 4.11 21.66
C PHE A 654 -18.35 2.78 22.38
N ASN A 655 -17.18 2.15 22.19
CA ASN A 655 -16.81 0.95 22.95
C ASN A 655 -16.26 1.35 24.33
N LEU A 656 -16.00 0.38 25.21
CA LEU A 656 -15.51 0.65 26.57
C LEU A 656 -14.19 1.45 26.60
N ILE A 657 -13.26 1.21 25.67
CA ILE A 657 -11.98 1.92 25.60
C ILE A 657 -12.20 3.39 25.18
N ASP A 658 -13.11 3.61 24.22
CA ASP A 658 -13.46 4.95 23.77
C ASP A 658 -14.08 5.77 24.92
N ILE A 659 -14.99 5.15 25.68
CA ILE A 659 -15.62 5.74 26.86
C ILE A 659 -14.57 6.13 27.91
N VAL A 660 -13.58 5.27 28.17
CA VAL A 660 -12.46 5.58 29.08
C VAL A 660 -11.74 6.86 28.67
N TYR A 661 -11.42 7.04 27.38
CA TYR A 661 -10.77 8.27 26.92
C TYR A 661 -11.64 9.51 27.13
N ILE A 662 -12.94 9.42 26.83
CA ILE A 662 -13.85 10.56 26.97
C ILE A 662 -14.02 10.92 28.44
N LEU A 663 -14.33 9.94 29.31
CA LEU A 663 -14.47 10.16 30.75
C LEU A 663 -13.17 10.67 31.37
N LYS A 664 -12.01 10.17 30.96
CA LYS A 664 -10.71 10.68 31.41
C LYS A 664 -10.55 12.17 31.09
N TYR A 665 -10.91 12.59 29.88
CA TYR A 665 -10.83 14.01 29.52
C TYR A 665 -11.76 14.86 30.38
N PHE A 666 -13.03 14.45 30.49
CA PHE A 666 -14.03 15.19 31.27
C PHE A 666 -13.61 15.31 32.72
N THR A 667 -13.11 14.23 33.31
CA THR A 667 -12.59 14.21 34.69
C THR A 667 -11.36 15.11 34.83
N SER A 668 -10.38 15.00 33.92
CA SER A 668 -9.16 15.82 33.95
C SER A 668 -9.38 17.33 33.80
N MET A 669 -10.53 17.74 33.27
CA MET A 669 -10.94 19.12 33.07
C MET A 669 -12.07 19.53 34.05
N SER A 670 -12.43 18.67 35.00
CA SER A 670 -13.51 18.88 35.97
C SER A 670 -14.87 19.21 35.33
N LEU A 671 -15.19 18.58 34.20
CA LEU A 671 -16.42 18.79 33.43
C LEU A 671 -17.53 17.85 33.89
N ARG A 672 -18.37 18.31 34.83
CA ARG A 672 -19.47 17.53 35.43
C ARG A 672 -20.72 17.48 34.53
N ASP A 673 -20.60 16.86 33.35
CA ASP A 673 -21.72 16.64 32.42
C ASP A 673 -22.50 15.37 32.82
N GLU A 674 -23.43 15.52 33.76
CA GLU A 674 -24.24 14.41 34.31
C GLU A 674 -24.99 13.62 33.23
N ASN A 675 -25.36 14.27 32.13
CA ASN A 675 -26.05 13.63 31.01
C ASN A 675 -25.12 12.68 30.25
N VAL A 676 -23.91 13.12 29.88
CA VAL A 676 -22.91 12.27 29.21
C VAL A 676 -22.56 11.07 30.09
N PHE A 677 -22.31 11.29 31.38
CA PHE A 677 -22.00 10.23 32.34
C PHE A 677 -23.18 9.24 32.45
N SER A 678 -24.41 9.72 32.61
CA SER A 678 -25.58 8.84 32.71
C SER A 678 -25.83 8.01 31.45
N LEU A 679 -25.65 8.59 30.25
CA LEU A 679 -25.78 7.88 28.99
C LEU A 679 -24.69 6.81 28.81
N PHE A 680 -23.43 7.12 29.14
CA PHE A 680 -22.38 6.12 29.08
C PHE A 680 -22.57 4.99 30.08
N ALA A 681 -23.14 5.24 31.26
CA ALA A 681 -23.47 4.17 32.20
C ALA A 681 -24.40 3.12 31.58
N LEU A 682 -25.35 3.53 30.72
CA LEU A 682 -26.21 2.62 29.95
C LEU A 682 -25.40 1.82 28.92
N THR A 683 -24.55 2.48 28.14
CA THR A 683 -23.69 1.80 27.15
C THR A 683 -22.75 0.80 27.81
N ILE A 684 -22.13 1.17 28.94
CA ILE A 684 -21.23 0.29 29.70
C ILE A 684 -21.97 -0.96 30.16
N LYS A 685 -23.18 -0.80 30.74
CA LYS A 685 -24.02 -1.94 31.18
C LYS A 685 -24.34 -2.90 30.03
N LYS A 686 -24.62 -2.36 28.84
CA LYS A 686 -24.91 -3.15 27.63
C LYS A 686 -23.68 -3.89 27.09
N HIS A 687 -22.51 -3.26 27.12
CA HIS A 687 -21.27 -3.80 26.52
C HIS A 687 -20.38 -4.60 27.48
N ASN A 688 -20.68 -4.63 28.79
CA ASN A 688 -19.91 -5.41 29.77
C ASN A 688 -20.28 -6.90 29.76
N THR A 689 -20.10 -7.58 28.63
CA THR A 689 -20.48 -9.00 28.48
C THR A 689 -19.38 -10.00 28.86
N ARG A 690 -18.14 -9.54 29.08
CA ARG A 690 -16.96 -10.39 29.33
C ARG A 690 -16.15 -10.04 30.59
N CYS A 691 -16.68 -9.23 31.50
CA CYS A 691 -16.03 -8.84 32.77
C CYS A 691 -14.56 -8.41 32.60
N ASN A 692 -14.32 -7.26 31.95
CA ASN A 692 -12.98 -6.66 31.92
C ASN A 692 -12.79 -5.77 33.15
N TYR A 693 -12.44 -6.41 34.28
CA TYR A 693 -12.35 -5.79 35.60
C TYR A 693 -11.48 -4.52 35.62
N GLU A 694 -10.31 -4.54 34.95
CA GLU A 694 -9.40 -3.38 34.95
C GLU A 694 -10.04 -2.15 34.29
N VAL A 695 -10.76 -2.36 33.18
CA VAL A 695 -11.44 -1.29 32.45
C VAL A 695 -12.62 -0.76 33.24
N ILE A 696 -13.43 -1.65 33.83
CA ILE A 696 -14.60 -1.27 34.64
C ILE A 696 -14.16 -0.54 35.92
N SER A 697 -13.10 -1.00 36.59
CA SER A 697 -12.54 -0.32 37.77
C SER A 697 -12.06 1.09 37.43
N THR A 698 -11.41 1.27 36.28
CA THR A 698 -10.98 2.60 35.81
C THR A 698 -12.17 3.50 35.50
N ILE A 699 -13.20 2.95 34.84
CA ILE A 699 -14.42 3.69 34.56
C ILE A 699 -15.05 4.15 35.89
N ALA A 700 -15.19 3.25 36.86
CA ALA A 700 -15.77 3.53 38.16
C ALA A 700 -15.02 4.63 38.92
N SER A 701 -13.68 4.67 38.84
CA SER A 701 -12.91 5.75 39.47
C SER A 701 -13.26 7.13 38.92
N PHE A 702 -13.55 7.26 37.61
CA PHE A 702 -13.99 8.54 37.03
C PHE A 702 -15.37 8.98 37.55
N TYR A 703 -16.31 8.05 37.72
CA TYR A 703 -17.62 8.35 38.30
C TYR A 703 -17.51 8.80 39.76
N LEU A 704 -16.65 8.15 40.53
CA LEU A 704 -16.37 8.53 41.93
C LEU A 704 -15.71 9.92 42.02
N GLU A 705 -14.70 10.18 41.18
CA GLU A 705 -13.98 11.46 41.17
C GLU A 705 -14.89 12.65 40.80
N MET A 706 -15.86 12.43 39.91
CA MET A 706 -16.83 13.44 39.49
C MET A 706 -18.06 13.56 40.39
N ASP A 707 -18.16 12.71 41.42
CA ASP A 707 -19.34 12.58 42.29
C ASP A 707 -20.64 12.39 41.48
N ILE A 708 -20.62 11.47 40.51
CA ILE A 708 -21.77 11.07 39.70
C ILE A 708 -21.96 9.58 39.89
N THR A 709 -23.10 9.13 40.41
CA THR A 709 -23.34 7.70 40.70
C THR A 709 -24.63 7.19 40.05
N PRO A 710 -24.64 6.95 38.72
CA PRO A 710 -25.81 6.40 38.05
C PRO A 710 -26.09 4.99 38.58
N LYS A 711 -27.36 4.65 38.75
CA LYS A 711 -27.80 3.33 39.24
C LYS A 711 -27.16 2.17 38.47
N ALA A 712 -26.97 2.31 37.16
CA ALA A 712 -26.33 1.31 36.31
C ALA A 712 -24.85 1.02 36.70
N ILE A 713 -24.06 2.03 37.09
CA ILE A 713 -22.67 1.82 37.55
C ILE A 713 -22.68 1.16 38.93
N LYS A 714 -23.60 1.56 39.81
CA LYS A 714 -23.78 0.92 41.13
C LYS A 714 -24.14 -0.56 40.98
N ASP A 715 -25.03 -0.91 40.04
CA ASP A 715 -25.40 -2.29 39.74
C ASP A 715 -24.17 -3.09 39.28
N ILE A 716 -23.38 -2.54 38.34
CA ILE A 716 -22.15 -3.19 37.83
C ILE A 716 -21.13 -3.43 38.95
N LEU A 717 -20.88 -2.44 39.80
CA LEU A 717 -19.96 -2.58 40.94
C LEU A 717 -20.44 -3.63 41.95
N MET A 718 -21.76 -3.74 42.16
CA MET A 718 -22.35 -4.75 43.03
C MET A 718 -22.32 -6.15 42.42
N GLU A 719 -22.50 -6.29 41.10
CA GLU A 719 -22.35 -7.55 40.37
C GLU A 719 -20.90 -8.04 40.39
N GLU A 720 -19.92 -7.15 40.21
CA GLU A 720 -18.49 -7.51 40.30
C GLU A 720 -18.05 -7.87 41.73
N ARG A 721 -18.63 -7.23 42.74
CA ARG A 721 -18.38 -7.62 44.15
C ARG A 721 -18.89 -9.03 44.44
N LYS A 722 -20.11 -9.35 43.98
CA LYS A 722 -20.71 -10.69 44.12
C LYS A 722 -19.96 -11.78 43.34
N SER A 723 -19.39 -11.46 42.19
CA SER A 723 -18.61 -12.44 41.41
C SER A 723 -17.25 -12.75 42.06
N ARG A 724 -16.60 -11.77 42.70
CA ARG A 724 -15.40 -12.01 43.53
C ARG A 724 -15.71 -12.90 44.73
N GLU A 725 -16.80 -12.65 45.45
CA GLU A 725 -17.22 -13.48 46.59
C GLU A 725 -17.52 -14.94 46.19
N LYS A 726 -17.98 -15.17 44.95
CA LYS A 726 -18.16 -16.52 44.38
C LYS A 726 -16.86 -17.25 44.04
N ILE A 727 -15.78 -16.56 43.71
CA ILE A 727 -14.49 -17.18 43.35
C ILE A 727 -13.76 -17.62 44.62
N PHE A 728 -13.87 -16.85 45.71
CA PHE A 728 -13.30 -17.24 47.01
C PHE A 728 -14.03 -18.41 47.67
N THR A 729 -15.32 -18.60 47.41
CA THR A 729 -16.09 -19.75 47.95
C THR A 729 -15.83 -21.06 47.21
N THR A 730 -15.14 -21.05 46.07
CA THR A 730 -14.70 -22.26 45.34
C THR A 730 -13.26 -22.68 45.60
N GLU A 731 -12.50 -21.93 46.41
CA GLU A 731 -11.12 -22.28 46.81
C GLU A 731 -10.99 -22.67 48.29
N GLU A 732 -12.10 -22.88 49.01
CA GLU A 732 -12.07 -23.47 50.36
C GLU A 732 -12.40 -24.98 50.33
N ILE A 733 -11.30 -25.74 50.50
CA ILE A 733 -11.18 -27.03 51.19
C ILE A 733 -11.66 -28.29 50.44
N HIS A 734 -10.69 -28.98 49.83
CA HIS A 734 -10.46 -30.40 50.15
C HIS A 734 -9.10 -30.51 50.82
N CYS A 735 -9.10 -30.50 52.16
CA CYS A 735 -8.06 -31.20 52.91
C CYS A 735 -8.47 -32.68 52.88
N ASP A 736 -7.62 -33.51 52.29
CA ASP A 736 -7.70 -34.95 52.46
C ASP A 736 -7.42 -35.28 53.93
N ASP A 737 -8.44 -35.76 54.64
CA ASP A 737 -8.25 -36.59 55.83
C ASP A 737 -8.50 -38.06 55.41
N GLU A 738 -7.54 -38.90 55.80
CA GLU A 738 -7.34 -40.36 55.59
C GLU A 738 -6.51 -40.82 54.37
#